data_AF-A0A954ZQN7-F1
#
_entry.id   AF-A0A954ZQN7-F1
#
_cell.length_a   1.000
_cell.length_b   1.000
_cell.length_c   1.000
_cell.angle_alpha   90.00
_cell.angle_beta   90.00
_cell.angle_gamma   90.00
#
_symmetry.space_group_name_H-M   'P 1'
#
loop_
_entity.id
_entity.type
_entity.pdbx_description
1 polymer ?
#
loop_
_entity_poly.entity_id
_entity_poly.type
_entity_poly.pdbx_seq_one_letter_code
_entity_poly.pdbx_strand_id
1 'polypeptide(L)'
;MIVLQSVWTDGRLHLWAESAHGAAAFASPVEDLSDEDESLDTEPGAGESDESSDSDGGVATQVAVHTETIAHPFALSCEELQSTLGALLGDEPQYSSVKLRVPSQGGVVLPSARLAHAAGIALTGRGADGLSSVTVDSIAVEPESVPVLLERLQELADSEDNESVLVGRTIDYLSLVARFARRLLAQQRFVPALRQGSTGELDGSWQAWFADEQSAEDAGTLVSAMPPAVRSIEDARSHDPAGIFDDMVTALVDAGARRALIDDDLPEVIEGRDPSDPSVAWLFGLLGDRHTVEPADRRALIRDVRGWIGRLEERGSSTEWRLCLRLNEPLVLPSKAGDEDEARPAIIEPADATWALSFHLQPIGAEDVLVDAADIWLLSSETVTIEGRRLDSPQELLLAELGRASRLYKRLEKALDETEPVDVELKTNEAYEFLREIRPLLREQGFGVIEPGWFGSTTSRLGAKLLLDSDPMEEPFEAGSPSVAGAAKLGLDALVGYQWQIAVGDVTLTLKEFEELAQRKTPLVQINGKWVEIRPEDVEAAIKFIRENPGGEMSVGEAIRMAFGADARTSGLHVTGLETTGWLADVFGGSSAGEALPILDQPTDFHGTLRPYQLRGYSWLSFLERFGFGACLADDMGLGKTIQLLAILAGERQEAKAKGQDRVPPTLLIVPTSVVGNWVRETHRFCPQLDVVVHHGPGRLAGNEFVARVAKADFVVTTYALANRDQDLLSAIEWGRLVLDEAQFIKNPAAKQAQAVRSIRARSRIALTGTPVENRLSELWSIMDFLNPGYLGSPGGFRKKFAVPIEKYRDDAKSVQLRSLVRPFVLRRLKSDPKVVGDLPPKVESREYCYLTSEQAELYEQTVKKMLADVDATEGIRRRGIVLSALVKLKQICNH
;
A
#
# COMPACT_ATOMS: atom_id res chain seq x y z
N MET A 1 -26.61 22.66 20.24
CA MET A 1 -25.35 22.08 19.74
C MET A 1 -24.34 22.06 20.86
N ILE A 2 -23.73 20.91 21.12
CA ILE A 2 -22.69 20.74 22.12
C ILE A 2 -21.41 20.19 21.47
N VAL A 3 -20.24 20.50 22.03
CA VAL A 3 -18.95 19.96 21.61
C VAL A 3 -18.36 19.15 22.76
N LEU A 4 -18.27 17.83 22.59
CA LEU A 4 -17.67 16.92 23.56
C LEU A 4 -16.15 17.04 23.53
N GLN A 5 -15.53 17.09 24.69
CA GLN A 5 -14.08 17.12 24.87
C GLN A 5 -13.70 16.14 25.98
N SER A 6 -12.44 15.75 25.99
CA SER A 6 -11.95 14.84 27.01
C SER A 6 -10.48 15.05 27.29
N VAL A 7 -10.10 14.77 28.53
CA VAL A 7 -8.73 14.77 29.01
C VAL A 7 -8.48 13.52 29.83
N TRP A 8 -7.22 13.13 29.94
CA TRP A 8 -6.82 11.99 30.76
C TRP A 8 -6.14 12.51 32.01
N THR A 9 -6.62 12.12 33.19
CA THR A 9 -5.89 12.37 34.43
C THR A 9 -6.11 11.30 35.49
N ASP A 10 -5.12 11.14 36.38
CA ASP A 10 -5.14 10.18 37.50
C ASP A 10 -5.65 8.79 37.14
N GLY A 11 -5.17 8.24 36.02
CA GLY A 11 -5.59 6.92 35.54
C GLY A 11 -7.04 6.83 35.05
N ARG A 12 -7.72 7.95 34.79
CA ARG A 12 -9.12 7.98 34.33
C ARG A 12 -9.32 8.94 33.16
N LEU A 13 -10.35 8.65 32.36
CA LEU A 13 -10.81 9.57 31.32
C LEU A 13 -11.84 10.53 31.92
N HIS A 14 -11.65 11.84 31.73
CA HIS A 14 -12.60 12.86 32.12
C HIS A 14 -13.30 13.42 30.89
N LEU A 15 -14.61 13.20 30.80
CA LEU A 15 -15.46 13.69 29.73
C LEU A 15 -16.16 14.97 30.15
N TRP A 16 -16.13 16.01 29.30
CA TRP A 16 -16.85 17.26 29.50
C TRP A 16 -17.34 17.80 28.16
N ALA A 17 -18.15 18.86 28.18
CA ALA A 17 -18.70 19.40 26.95
C ALA A 17 -18.88 20.92 27.00
N GLU A 18 -18.77 21.55 25.83
CA GLU A 18 -19.10 22.96 25.64
C GLU A 18 -20.48 23.13 24.99
N SER A 19 -21.28 24.11 25.43
CA SER A 19 -22.60 24.41 24.87
C SER A 19 -22.60 25.67 24.02
N ALA A 20 -23.17 25.58 22.81
CA ALA A 20 -23.37 26.73 21.93
C ALA A 20 -24.35 27.77 22.51
N HIS A 21 -25.21 27.37 23.46
CA HIS A 21 -26.11 28.30 24.15
C HIS A 21 -25.32 29.29 25.04
N GLY A 22 -24.25 28.82 25.70
CA GLY A 22 -23.35 29.67 26.47
C GLY A 22 -22.50 30.59 25.57
N ALA A 23 -22.18 30.15 24.35
CA ALA A 23 -21.41 30.93 23.39
C ALA A 23 -22.21 32.06 22.73
N ALA A 24 -23.54 31.94 22.63
CA ALA A 24 -24.42 32.97 22.08
C ALA A 24 -24.45 34.26 22.93
N ALA A 25 -24.24 34.15 24.24
CA ALA A 25 -24.10 35.31 25.15
C ALA A 25 -22.81 36.11 24.90
N PHE A 26 -21.79 35.48 24.32
CA PHE A 26 -20.49 36.09 23.98
C PHE A 26 -20.53 36.92 22.68
N ALA A 27 -21.55 36.71 21.84
CA ALA A 27 -21.72 37.38 20.56
C ALA A 27 -22.53 38.70 20.63
N SER A 28 -23.02 39.08 21.82
CA SER A 28 -23.72 40.37 21.99
C SER A 28 -22.69 41.52 21.96
N PRO A 29 -22.90 42.59 21.17
CA PRO A 29 -21.98 43.71 21.15
C PRO A 29 -22.00 44.39 22.52
N VAL A 30 -20.84 44.57 23.13
CA VAL A 30 -20.65 45.48 24.25
C VAL A 30 -21.04 46.87 23.75
N GLU A 31 -22.17 47.40 24.22
CA GLU A 31 -22.56 48.79 23.99
C GLU A 31 -21.47 49.71 24.55
N ASP A 32 -21.15 50.74 23.76
CA ASP A 32 -20.25 51.84 24.11
C ASP A 32 -20.56 52.36 25.52
N LEU A 33 -19.67 52.09 26.47
CA LEU A 33 -19.55 52.88 27.69
C LEU A 33 -18.70 54.11 27.38
N SER A 34 -19.30 55.04 26.64
CA SER A 34 -18.88 56.44 26.62
C SER A 34 -20.04 57.31 27.11
N ASP A 35 -19.73 58.10 28.14
CA ASP A 35 -20.45 59.26 28.67
C ASP A 35 -21.56 59.03 29.72
N GLU A 36 -21.19 59.34 30.96
CA GLU A 36 -21.91 59.95 32.10
C GLU A 36 -21.18 59.44 33.38
N ASP A 37 -20.51 60.22 34.23
CA ASP A 37 -20.84 61.56 34.71
C ASP A 37 -19.62 62.23 35.38
N GLU A 38 -19.68 63.55 35.44
CA GLU A 38 -18.66 64.50 35.89
C GLU A 38 -18.34 64.46 37.41
N SER A 39 -17.18 65.08 37.72
CA SER A 39 -16.85 65.85 38.93
C SER A 39 -16.14 65.12 40.10
N LEU A 40 -14.85 65.43 40.28
CA LEU A 40 -14.40 66.37 41.32
C LEU A 40 -12.86 66.44 41.36
N ASP A 41 -12.37 67.62 41.00
CA ASP A 41 -11.13 68.31 41.42
C ASP A 41 -10.36 67.73 42.63
N THR A 42 -9.04 67.52 42.49
CA THR A 42 -7.97 68.44 42.97
C THR A 42 -6.58 67.75 43.07
N GLU A 43 -5.64 68.38 42.37
CA GLU A 43 -4.17 68.56 42.56
C GLU A 43 -3.19 67.51 43.15
N PRO A 44 -1.91 67.54 42.69
CA PRO A 44 -0.86 66.58 43.04
C PRO A 44 0.04 67.06 44.20
N GLY A 45 0.38 66.16 45.12
CA GLY A 45 1.34 66.40 46.19
C GLY A 45 2.57 65.51 46.06
N ALA A 46 3.73 66.13 45.82
CA ALA A 46 5.06 65.53 45.82
C ALA A 46 5.67 65.48 47.24
N GLY A 47 6.56 64.50 47.46
CA GLY A 47 7.54 64.38 48.55
C GLY A 47 8.20 63.00 48.45
N GLU A 48 9.48 62.84 48.05
CA GLU A 48 10.71 63.00 48.87
C GLU A 48 10.53 62.44 50.29
N SER A 49 11.39 61.62 50.89
CA SER A 49 12.65 60.93 50.61
C SER A 49 12.88 60.05 51.86
N ASP A 50 13.53 58.89 51.77
CA ASP A 50 14.69 58.56 52.63
C ASP A 50 15.18 57.12 52.46
N GLU A 51 16.50 57.06 52.31
CA GLU A 51 17.36 55.89 52.36
C GLU A 51 17.50 55.38 53.80
N SER A 52 17.45 54.07 54.01
CA SER A 52 18.42 53.40 54.87
C SER A 52 18.39 51.88 54.66
N SER A 53 19.56 51.36 54.35
CA SER A 53 19.98 49.96 54.35
C SER A 53 19.64 49.22 55.65
N ASP A 54 19.20 47.96 55.53
CA ASP A 54 19.86 46.84 56.21
C ASP A 54 19.46 45.50 55.59
N SER A 55 20.49 44.70 55.32
CA SER A 55 20.44 43.30 54.92
C SER A 55 20.21 42.40 56.13
N ASP A 56 19.24 41.49 56.08
CA ASP A 56 19.46 40.03 56.18
C ASP A 56 18.14 39.25 56.37
N GLY A 57 18.14 38.00 55.91
CA GLY A 57 17.32 36.94 56.50
C GLY A 57 15.91 36.77 55.95
N GLY A 58 15.74 35.77 55.07
CA GLY A 58 14.46 35.42 54.48
C GLY A 58 13.41 34.95 55.47
N VAL A 59 12.16 35.35 55.20
CA VAL A 59 10.96 34.54 55.32
C VAL A 59 10.04 35.02 54.20
N ALA A 60 9.91 34.26 53.13
CA ALA A 60 8.88 34.51 52.13
C ALA A 60 7.53 34.17 52.78
N THR A 61 6.91 35.19 53.39
CA THR A 61 5.53 35.13 53.83
C THR A 61 4.68 34.94 52.57
N GLN A 62 4.06 33.77 52.46
CA GLN A 62 3.05 33.48 51.45
C GLN A 62 2.02 34.60 51.46
N VAL A 63 2.08 35.47 50.45
CA VAL A 63 0.90 36.22 50.04
C VAL A 63 -0.01 35.16 49.43
N ALA A 64 -0.98 34.72 50.21
CA ALA A 64 -2.10 33.94 49.73
C ALA A 64 -2.84 34.80 48.69
N VAL A 65 -2.46 34.64 47.43
CA VAL A 65 -3.32 35.00 46.31
C VAL A 65 -4.46 33.99 46.38
N HIS A 66 -5.59 34.41 46.91
CA HIS A 66 -6.85 33.73 46.71
C HIS A 66 -7.08 33.60 45.20
N THR A 67 -6.72 32.46 44.62
CA THR A 67 -7.05 32.11 43.25
C THR A 67 -8.55 31.80 43.23
N GLU A 68 -9.36 32.83 42.97
CA GLU A 68 -10.76 32.64 42.63
C GLU A 68 -10.85 31.63 41.47
N THR A 69 -11.62 30.58 41.69
CA THR A 69 -11.73 29.45 40.76
C THR A 69 -12.67 29.87 39.64
N ILE A 70 -12.11 30.22 38.47
CA ILE A 70 -12.90 30.66 37.31
C ILE A 70 -13.53 29.42 36.66
N ALA A 71 -14.87 29.34 36.66
CA ALA A 71 -15.60 28.31 35.93
C ALA A 71 -15.49 28.56 34.42
N HIS A 72 -15.36 27.49 33.62
CA HIS A 72 -15.33 27.63 32.16
C HIS A 72 -16.71 28.12 31.65
N PRO A 73 -16.80 29.29 31.00
CA PRO A 73 -18.08 29.95 30.72
C PRO A 73 -18.98 29.20 29.73
N PHE A 74 -18.41 28.27 28.96
CA PHE A 74 -19.14 27.47 27.98
C PHE A 74 -19.36 26.02 28.43
N ALA A 75 -18.83 25.60 29.58
CA ALA A 75 -18.91 24.20 30.01
C ALA A 75 -20.32 23.86 30.52
N LEU A 76 -20.80 22.66 30.17
CA LEU A 76 -22.01 22.08 30.73
C LEU A 76 -21.74 21.55 32.14
N SER A 77 -22.77 21.58 32.98
CA SER A 77 -22.75 20.89 34.27
C SER A 77 -22.80 19.36 34.10
N CYS A 78 -22.39 18.62 35.13
CA CYS A 78 -22.47 17.16 35.13
C CYS A 78 -23.90 16.63 34.89
N GLU A 79 -24.92 17.30 35.43
CA GLU A 79 -26.33 16.91 35.26
C GLU A 79 -26.81 17.11 33.80
N GLU A 80 -26.43 18.22 33.17
CA GLU A 80 -26.74 18.48 31.76
C GLU A 80 -26.00 17.52 30.84
N LEU A 81 -24.73 17.21 31.15
CA LEU A 81 -23.92 16.25 30.41
C LEU A 81 -24.52 14.83 30.50
N GLN A 82 -24.94 14.40 31.69
CA GLN A 82 -25.63 13.12 31.88
C GLN A 82 -26.97 13.10 31.14
N SER A 83 -27.76 14.18 31.19
CA SER A 83 -29.04 14.23 30.46
C SER A 83 -28.87 14.09 28.95
N THR A 84 -27.74 14.58 28.42
CA THR A 84 -27.44 14.54 26.98
C THR A 84 -26.84 13.21 26.53
N LEU A 85 -26.03 12.58 27.38
CA LEU A 85 -25.27 11.36 27.06
C LEU A 85 -25.75 10.11 27.83
N GLY A 86 -26.89 10.17 28.52
CA GLY A 86 -27.30 9.18 29.52
C GLY A 86 -27.37 7.73 29.01
N ALA A 87 -27.72 7.51 27.75
CA ALA A 87 -27.70 6.16 27.15
C ALA A 87 -26.28 5.59 26.96
N LEU A 88 -25.26 6.44 26.98
CA LEU A 88 -23.85 6.09 26.77
C LEU A 88 -23.03 5.98 28.07
N LEU A 89 -23.43 6.70 29.13
CA LEU A 89 -22.64 6.86 30.36
C LEU A 89 -23.00 5.91 31.51
N GLY A 90 -23.84 4.91 31.28
CA GLY A 90 -24.27 3.95 32.31
C GLY A 90 -25.24 4.57 33.35
N ASP A 91 -25.73 3.74 34.27
CA ASP A 91 -26.79 4.13 35.22
C ASP A 91 -26.28 5.01 36.38
N GLU A 92 -24.98 4.96 36.72
CA GLU A 92 -24.36 5.72 37.83
C GLU A 92 -23.04 6.42 37.38
N PRO A 93 -23.08 7.66 36.84
CA PRO A 93 -21.88 8.38 36.44
C PRO A 93 -21.09 8.94 37.64
N GLN A 94 -19.76 8.86 37.57
CA GLN A 94 -18.88 9.45 38.58
C GLN A 94 -18.63 10.94 38.27
N TYR A 95 -19.28 11.83 39.02
CA TYR A 95 -19.07 13.28 38.87
C TYR A 95 -17.72 13.71 39.46
N SER A 96 -17.02 14.56 38.72
CA SER A 96 -15.70 15.07 39.06
C SER A 96 -15.52 16.49 38.49
N SER A 97 -14.41 17.13 38.84
CA SER A 97 -14.05 18.45 38.31
C SER A 97 -12.56 18.47 38.01
N VAL A 98 -12.16 19.01 36.85
CA VAL A 98 -10.76 19.10 36.44
C VAL A 98 -10.36 20.53 36.11
N LYS A 99 -9.10 20.87 36.38
CA LYS A 99 -8.51 22.18 36.07
C LYS A 99 -7.79 22.14 34.74
N LEU A 100 -8.12 23.07 33.84
CA LEU A 100 -7.58 23.15 32.48
C LEU A 100 -6.93 24.51 32.23
N ARG A 101 -5.87 24.54 31.43
CA ARG A 101 -5.35 25.74 30.78
C ARG A 101 -5.95 25.90 29.40
N VAL A 102 -6.79 26.91 29.25
CA VAL A 102 -7.51 27.19 28.00
C VAL A 102 -7.10 28.55 27.42
N PRO A 103 -7.16 28.72 26.08
CA PRO A 103 -6.88 30.01 25.45
C PRO A 103 -7.75 31.13 25.99
N SER A 104 -7.13 32.26 26.32
CA SER A 104 -7.83 33.48 26.76
C SER A 104 -7.30 34.72 26.04
N GLN A 105 -8.14 35.76 26.02
CA GLN A 105 -7.82 37.07 25.49
C GLN A 105 -8.21 38.12 26.52
N GLY A 106 -7.24 38.90 27.02
CA GLY A 106 -7.49 39.89 28.08
C GLY A 106 -8.08 39.30 29.36
N GLY A 107 -7.75 38.03 29.67
CA GLY A 107 -8.30 37.28 30.81
C GLY A 107 -9.64 36.58 30.54
N VAL A 108 -10.28 36.82 29.40
CA VAL A 108 -11.55 36.20 29.02
C VAL A 108 -11.30 34.89 28.26
N VAL A 109 -11.94 33.80 28.71
CA VAL A 109 -11.81 32.46 28.11
C VAL A 109 -12.48 32.43 26.73
N LEU A 110 -11.78 31.87 25.74
CA LEU A 110 -12.29 31.71 24.37
C LEU A 110 -12.96 30.34 24.16
N PRO A 111 -13.98 30.24 23.30
CA PRO A 111 -14.59 28.96 22.95
C PRO A 111 -13.63 28.10 22.12
N SER A 112 -13.77 26.77 22.17
CA SER A 112 -12.99 25.92 21.27
C SER A 112 -13.25 26.24 19.80
N ALA A 113 -12.25 26.01 18.93
CA ALA A 113 -12.37 26.30 17.50
C ALA A 113 -13.56 25.57 16.85
N ARG A 114 -13.91 24.38 17.34
CA ARG A 114 -15.04 23.58 16.83
C ARG A 114 -16.38 24.17 17.28
N LEU A 115 -16.45 24.66 18.53
CA LEU A 115 -17.62 25.39 19.02
C LEU A 115 -17.80 26.73 18.30
N ALA A 116 -16.71 27.49 18.11
CA ALA A 116 -16.73 28.76 17.40
C ALA A 116 -17.23 28.59 15.95
N HIS A 117 -16.74 27.57 15.24
CA HIS A 117 -17.22 27.24 13.89
C HIS A 117 -18.70 26.84 13.88
N ALA A 118 -19.12 25.98 14.81
CA ALA A 118 -20.52 25.53 14.90
C ALA A 118 -21.50 26.65 15.27
N ALA A 119 -21.05 27.61 16.09
CA ALA A 119 -21.83 28.77 16.52
C ALA A 119 -21.72 29.97 15.57
N GLY A 120 -20.93 29.89 14.48
CA GLY A 120 -20.72 31.00 13.55
C GLY A 120 -19.94 32.19 14.14
N ILE A 121 -19.16 31.95 15.20
CA ILE A 121 -18.36 32.97 15.89
C ILE A 121 -17.05 33.17 15.12
N ALA A 122 -16.86 34.36 14.55
CA ALA A 122 -15.61 34.72 13.93
C ALA A 122 -14.55 35.02 15.00
N LEU A 123 -13.57 34.13 15.15
CA LEU A 123 -12.35 34.39 15.93
C LEU A 123 -11.49 35.43 15.18
N THR A 124 -11.88 36.70 15.21
CA THR A 124 -11.25 37.76 14.40
C THR A 124 -9.89 38.18 14.94
N GLY A 125 -8.82 37.94 14.17
CA GLY A 125 -7.66 38.83 13.98
C GLY A 125 -6.67 39.10 15.13
N ARG A 126 -7.04 38.92 16.39
CA ARG A 126 -6.11 38.86 17.53
C ARG A 126 -6.35 37.51 18.20
N GLY A 127 -5.44 36.56 17.95
CA GLY A 127 -5.49 35.26 18.63
C GLY A 127 -5.35 35.42 20.15
N ALA A 128 -5.59 34.35 20.90
CA ALA A 128 -5.37 34.30 22.34
C ALA A 128 -4.03 34.96 22.72
N ASP A 129 -4.05 35.84 23.72
CA ASP A 129 -2.86 36.53 24.24
C ASP A 129 -2.26 35.82 25.47
N GLY A 130 -2.96 34.79 25.98
CA GLY A 130 -2.49 33.94 27.07
C GLY A 130 -3.29 32.65 27.26
N LEU A 131 -2.99 31.95 28.35
CA LEU A 131 -3.75 30.80 28.85
C LEU A 131 -4.30 31.15 30.22
N SER A 132 -5.59 30.89 30.45
CA SER A 132 -6.22 31.02 31.76
C SER A 132 -6.46 29.63 32.38
N SER A 133 -6.25 29.51 33.68
CA SER A 133 -6.65 28.32 34.45
C SER A 133 -8.15 28.40 34.74
N VAL A 134 -8.87 27.35 34.38
CA VAL A 134 -10.33 27.24 34.55
C VAL A 134 -10.70 25.87 35.10
N THR A 135 -11.81 25.78 35.81
CA THR A 135 -12.38 24.50 36.25
C THR A 135 -13.56 24.11 35.37
N VAL A 136 -13.58 22.85 34.94
CA VAL A 136 -14.71 22.24 34.22
C VAL A 136 -15.28 21.08 35.01
N ASP A 137 -16.60 21.01 35.05
CA ASP A 137 -17.32 19.82 35.51
C ASP A 137 -17.11 18.70 34.49
N SER A 138 -16.86 17.50 34.98
CA SER A 138 -16.53 16.35 34.14
C SER A 138 -17.11 15.05 34.72
N ILE A 139 -17.39 14.10 33.84
CA ILE A 139 -17.74 12.73 34.22
C ILE A 139 -16.48 11.88 34.08
N ALA A 140 -16.03 11.32 35.20
CA ALA A 140 -14.89 10.42 35.24
C ALA A 140 -15.31 9.01 34.78
N VAL A 141 -14.51 8.41 33.92
CA VAL A 141 -14.76 7.10 33.32
C VAL A 141 -13.58 6.19 33.64
N GLU A 142 -13.89 5.04 34.22
CA GLU A 142 -12.89 4.03 34.58
C GLU A 142 -12.25 3.42 33.31
N PRO A 143 -10.94 3.09 33.34
CA PRO A 143 -10.19 2.58 32.19
C PRO A 143 -10.85 1.40 31.47
N GLU A 144 -11.52 0.52 32.20
CA GLU A 144 -12.23 -0.64 31.66
C GLU A 144 -13.34 -0.28 30.65
N SER A 145 -13.98 0.87 30.85
CA SER A 145 -15.12 1.33 30.05
C SER A 145 -14.70 2.29 28.93
N VAL A 146 -13.47 2.83 29.01
CA VAL A 146 -12.96 3.86 28.09
C VAL A 146 -12.95 3.39 26.62
N PRO A 147 -12.41 2.21 26.24
CA PRO A 147 -12.35 1.83 24.83
C PRO A 147 -13.73 1.71 24.18
N VAL A 148 -14.72 1.17 24.90
CA VAL A 148 -16.09 1.00 24.41
C VAL A 148 -16.80 2.36 24.32
N LEU A 149 -16.62 3.23 25.33
CA LEU A 149 -17.19 4.57 25.32
C LEU A 149 -16.68 5.40 24.14
N LEU A 150 -15.35 5.41 23.91
CA LEU A 150 -14.74 6.17 22.83
C LEU A 150 -15.21 5.70 21.45
N GLU A 151 -15.38 4.39 21.26
CA GLU A 151 -15.93 3.81 20.03
C GLU A 151 -17.38 4.26 19.79
N ARG A 152 -18.23 4.20 20.82
CA ARG A 152 -19.63 4.68 20.74
C ARG A 152 -19.75 6.18 20.51
N LEU A 153 -18.85 6.98 21.10
CA LEU A 153 -18.81 8.43 20.87
C LEU A 153 -18.43 8.77 19.43
N GLN A 154 -17.55 7.99 18.80
CA GLN A 154 -17.22 8.15 17.38
C GLN A 154 -18.40 7.75 16.48
N GLU A 155 -19.09 6.64 16.77
CA GLU A 155 -20.31 6.24 16.06
C GLU A 155 -21.42 7.29 16.14
N LEU A 156 -21.58 7.93 17.31
CA LEU A 156 -22.55 9.01 17.50
C LEU A 156 -22.20 10.24 16.65
N ALA A 157 -20.91 10.55 16.46
CA ALA A 157 -20.46 11.67 15.63
C ALA A 157 -20.66 11.44 14.13
N ASP A 158 -20.63 10.18 13.68
CA ASP A 158 -20.77 9.78 12.27
C ASP A 158 -22.22 9.55 11.84
N SER A 159 -23.17 9.58 12.78
CA SER A 159 -24.60 9.39 12.52
C SER A 159 -25.25 10.62 11.86
N GLU A 160 -25.90 10.43 10.71
CA GLU A 160 -26.64 11.48 10.00
C GLU A 160 -27.85 12.03 10.80
N ASP A 161 -28.30 11.33 11.84
CA ASP A 161 -29.49 11.65 12.62
C ASP A 161 -29.23 12.61 13.81
N ASN A 162 -27.97 12.99 14.08
CA ASN A 162 -27.62 13.72 15.32
C ASN A 162 -26.76 14.98 15.10
N GLU A 163 -27.31 15.98 14.40
CA GLU A 163 -26.65 17.30 14.17
C GLU A 163 -26.36 18.11 15.46
N SER A 164 -26.81 17.63 16.63
CA SER A 164 -26.77 18.37 17.89
C SER A 164 -25.51 18.14 18.74
N VAL A 165 -24.72 17.08 18.47
CA VAL A 165 -23.53 16.69 19.24
C VAL A 165 -22.32 16.59 18.32
N LEU A 166 -21.26 17.36 18.63
CA LEU A 166 -19.99 17.34 17.91
C LEU A 166 -18.91 16.75 18.81
N VAL A 167 -18.05 15.88 18.27
CA VAL A 167 -16.93 15.30 19.02
C VAL A 167 -15.67 16.13 18.82
N GLY A 168 -14.94 16.46 19.87
CA GLY A 168 -13.69 17.22 19.83
C GLY A 168 -12.49 16.39 19.35
N ARG A 169 -11.42 17.05 18.90
CA ARG A 169 -10.19 16.37 18.45
C ARG A 169 -9.44 15.62 19.57
N THR A 170 -9.72 15.93 20.84
CA THR A 170 -9.14 15.20 21.97
C THR A 170 -9.62 13.76 22.00
N ILE A 171 -10.92 13.54 21.72
CA ILE A 171 -11.54 12.21 21.68
C ILE A 171 -10.93 11.39 20.54
N ASP A 172 -10.71 11.97 19.37
CA ASP A 172 -10.07 11.28 18.24
C ASP A 172 -8.67 10.74 18.59
N TYR A 173 -7.86 11.58 19.25
CA TYR A 173 -6.53 11.18 19.70
C TYR A 173 -6.58 10.09 20.77
N LEU A 174 -7.44 10.27 21.79
CA LEU A 174 -7.57 9.29 22.87
C LEU A 174 -8.11 7.94 22.36
N SER A 175 -8.96 7.93 21.34
CA SER A 175 -9.38 6.71 20.63
C SER A 175 -8.21 6.00 19.94
N LEU A 176 -7.25 6.74 19.37
CA LEU A 176 -6.04 6.14 18.77
C LEU A 176 -5.17 5.49 19.84
N VAL A 177 -4.97 6.16 20.98
CA VAL A 177 -4.20 5.59 22.11
C VAL A 177 -4.91 4.36 22.69
N ALA A 178 -6.24 4.39 22.81
CA ALA A 178 -7.02 3.23 23.27
C ALA A 178 -6.93 2.04 22.30
N ARG A 179 -6.95 2.28 20.98
CA ARG A 179 -6.71 1.23 19.97
C ARG A 179 -5.30 0.68 20.04
N PHE A 180 -4.31 1.55 20.28
CA PHE A 180 -2.92 1.14 20.49
C PHE A 180 -2.79 0.21 21.71
N ALA A 181 -3.36 0.59 22.86
CA ALA A 181 -3.39 -0.26 24.05
C ALA A 181 -4.09 -1.61 23.81
N ARG A 182 -5.26 -1.63 23.12
CA ARG A 182 -5.93 -2.87 22.73
C ARG A 182 -5.09 -3.75 21.81
N ARG A 183 -4.31 -3.16 20.90
CA ARG A 183 -3.40 -3.90 20.02
C ARG A 183 -2.28 -4.56 20.84
N LEU A 184 -1.72 -3.88 21.83
CA LEU A 184 -0.71 -4.47 22.72
C LEU A 184 -1.28 -5.65 23.50
N LEU A 185 -2.49 -5.50 24.06
CA LEU A 185 -3.19 -6.59 24.74
C LEU A 185 -3.43 -7.79 23.80
N ALA A 186 -3.92 -7.54 22.59
CA ALA A 186 -4.16 -8.59 21.60
C ALA A 186 -2.87 -9.30 21.14
N GLN A 187 -1.74 -8.60 21.18
CA GLN A 187 -0.41 -9.15 20.90
C GLN A 187 0.27 -9.76 22.14
N GLN A 188 -0.40 -9.79 23.29
CA GLN A 188 0.15 -10.26 24.57
C GLN A 188 1.42 -9.51 25.01
N ARG A 189 1.51 -8.21 24.67
CA ARG A 189 2.67 -7.34 24.95
C ARG A 189 2.48 -6.55 26.24
N PHE A 190 2.42 -7.26 27.35
CA PHE A 190 2.34 -6.67 28.68
C PHE A 190 3.05 -7.55 29.70
N VAL A 191 3.56 -6.96 30.77
CA VAL A 191 4.31 -7.65 31.82
C VAL A 191 3.76 -7.28 33.20
N PRO A 192 3.83 -8.19 34.18
CA PRO A 192 3.49 -7.85 35.55
C PRO A 192 4.56 -6.92 36.13
N ALA A 193 4.10 -5.90 36.84
CA ALA A 193 4.94 -4.88 37.44
C ALA A 193 4.51 -4.62 38.89
N LEU A 194 5.37 -3.92 39.61
CA LEU A 194 5.14 -3.47 40.98
C LEU A 194 5.26 -1.94 41.00
N ARG A 195 4.13 -1.25 41.16
CA ARG A 195 4.07 0.21 41.23
C ARG A 195 4.18 0.66 42.67
N GLN A 196 4.94 1.72 42.92
CA GLN A 196 5.01 2.35 44.22
C GLN A 196 4.21 3.65 44.21
N GLY A 197 3.17 3.74 45.02
CA GLY A 197 2.37 4.96 45.19
C GLY A 197 3.14 6.08 45.90
N SER A 198 2.60 7.30 45.85
CA SER A 198 3.19 8.50 46.47
C SER A 198 3.27 8.41 48.00
N THR A 199 2.36 7.65 48.62
CA THR A 199 2.35 7.33 50.06
C THR A 199 3.30 6.18 50.43
N GLY A 200 3.95 5.57 49.43
CA GLY A 200 4.86 4.45 49.62
C GLY A 200 4.20 3.07 49.69
N GLU A 201 2.89 2.97 49.42
CA GLU A 201 2.20 1.70 49.19
C GLU A 201 2.69 1.03 47.91
N LEU A 202 2.60 -0.29 47.84
CA LEU A 202 2.97 -1.07 46.66
C LEU A 202 1.71 -1.65 46.03
N ASP A 203 1.56 -1.52 44.72
CA ASP A 203 0.46 -2.08 43.96
C ASP A 203 0.99 -3.04 42.88
N GLY A 204 0.33 -4.17 42.71
CA GLY A 204 0.49 -5.01 41.52
C GLY A 204 -0.19 -4.33 40.34
N SER A 205 0.48 -4.26 39.20
CA SER A 205 -0.12 -3.72 37.97
C SER A 205 0.43 -4.43 36.74
N TRP A 206 -0.33 -4.45 35.65
CA TRP A 206 0.13 -4.90 34.35
C TRP A 206 0.54 -3.70 33.50
N GLN A 207 1.76 -3.72 33.00
CA GLN A 207 2.34 -2.63 32.22
C GLN A 207 2.55 -3.02 30.77
N ALA A 208 2.40 -2.07 29.87
CA ALA A 208 2.70 -2.25 28.45
C ALA A 208 4.19 -2.54 28.24
N TRP A 209 4.51 -3.43 27.30
CA TRP A 209 5.89 -3.81 26.98
C TRP A 209 6.28 -3.31 25.59
N PHE A 210 7.23 -2.37 25.52
CA PHE A 210 7.67 -1.69 24.28
C PHE A 210 9.06 -2.11 23.78
N ALA A 211 9.48 -3.36 24.00
CA ALA A 211 10.85 -3.78 23.68
C ALA A 211 11.13 -3.99 22.18
N ASP A 212 10.10 -4.08 21.33
CA ASP A 212 10.26 -4.17 19.88
C ASP A 212 10.25 -2.79 19.20
N GLU A 213 11.00 -2.68 18.11
CA GLU A 213 11.22 -1.44 17.36
C GLU A 213 9.90 -0.80 16.89
N GLN A 214 8.97 -1.60 16.38
CA GLN A 214 7.68 -1.10 15.88
C GLN A 214 6.80 -0.51 16.99
N SER A 215 6.68 -1.17 18.14
CA SER A 215 5.88 -0.63 19.27
C SER A 215 6.47 0.66 19.82
N ALA A 216 7.80 0.74 19.89
CA ALA A 216 8.51 1.92 20.37
C ALA A 216 8.33 3.12 19.41
N GLU A 217 8.42 2.89 18.10
CA GLU A 217 8.20 3.92 17.08
C GLU A 217 6.74 4.42 17.09
N ASP A 218 5.78 3.50 17.16
CA ASP A 218 4.35 3.84 17.23
C ASP A 218 4.03 4.66 18.49
N ALA A 219 4.60 4.30 19.64
CA ALA A 219 4.47 5.06 20.88
C ALA A 219 5.09 6.47 20.75
N GLY A 220 6.30 6.59 20.21
CA GLY A 220 6.94 7.89 19.96
C GLY A 220 6.14 8.79 19.01
N THR A 221 5.52 8.19 17.99
CA THR A 221 4.63 8.90 17.06
C THR A 221 3.37 9.42 17.78
N LEU A 222 2.75 8.61 18.63
CA LEU A 222 1.57 9.03 19.40
C LEU A 222 1.90 10.13 20.41
N VAL A 223 3.04 10.06 21.11
CA VAL A 223 3.49 11.09 22.04
C VAL A 223 3.76 12.42 21.32
N SER A 224 4.46 12.37 20.18
CA SER A 224 4.77 13.58 19.39
C SER A 224 3.55 14.20 18.72
N ALA A 225 2.54 13.39 18.35
CA ALA A 225 1.29 13.84 17.75
C ALA A 225 0.24 14.34 18.77
N MET A 226 0.53 14.30 20.08
CA MET A 226 -0.45 14.63 21.13
C MET A 226 -0.98 16.07 20.97
N PRO A 227 -2.30 16.27 20.77
CA PRO A 227 -2.89 17.59 20.61
C PRO A 227 -2.67 18.46 21.86
N PRO A 228 -2.40 19.78 21.71
CA PRO A 228 -2.27 20.70 22.85
C PRO A 228 -3.47 20.71 23.79
N ALA A 229 -4.68 20.48 23.27
CA ALA A 229 -5.91 20.40 24.06
C ALA A 229 -5.92 19.19 25.02
N VAL A 230 -5.27 18.07 24.68
CA VAL A 230 -5.13 16.92 25.59
C VAL A 230 -4.14 17.23 26.73
N ARG A 231 -3.14 18.06 26.46
CA ARG A 231 -2.14 18.54 27.44
C ARG A 231 -2.65 19.69 28.31
N SER A 232 -3.90 20.11 28.16
CA SER A 232 -4.45 21.28 28.86
C SER A 232 -4.64 21.06 30.35
N ILE A 233 -4.64 19.82 30.83
CA ILE A 233 -4.84 19.48 32.25
C ILE A 233 -3.75 20.09 33.15
N GLU A 234 -4.15 20.72 34.25
CA GLU A 234 -3.26 21.20 35.31
C GLU A 234 -3.19 20.16 36.43
N ASP A 235 -2.18 19.30 36.37
CA ASP A 235 -1.94 18.22 37.35
C ASP A 235 -0.45 18.05 37.67
N ALA A 236 -0.11 16.98 38.40
CA ALA A 236 1.27 16.66 38.78
C ALA A 236 2.21 16.39 37.59
N ARG A 237 1.68 16.08 36.40
CA ARG A 237 2.48 15.79 35.18
C ARG A 237 2.93 17.06 34.46
N SER A 238 2.48 18.24 34.89
CA SER A 238 2.97 19.52 34.36
C SER A 238 2.88 19.64 32.82
N HIS A 239 1.79 19.12 32.24
CA HIS A 239 1.53 19.11 30.80
C HIS A 239 2.49 18.24 29.95
N ASP A 240 3.27 17.34 30.57
CA ASP A 240 4.20 16.44 29.88
C ASP A 240 3.45 15.39 29.03
N PRO A 241 3.62 15.38 27.69
CA PRO A 241 2.95 14.42 26.83
C PRO A 241 3.39 12.97 27.07
N ALA A 242 4.64 12.73 27.47
CA ALA A 242 5.12 11.37 27.74
C ALA A 242 4.44 10.79 28.99
N GLY A 243 4.40 11.55 30.09
CA GLY A 243 3.73 11.13 31.33
C GLY A 243 2.22 10.96 31.18
N ILE A 244 1.53 11.78 30.38
CA ILE A 244 0.09 11.61 30.11
C ILE A 244 -0.16 10.33 29.30
N PHE A 245 0.66 10.07 28.28
CA PHE A 245 0.56 8.88 27.46
C PHE A 245 0.85 7.60 28.27
N ASP A 246 1.92 7.60 29.07
CA ASP A 246 2.33 6.46 29.88
C ASP A 246 1.27 6.07 30.92
N ASP A 247 0.71 7.06 31.63
CA ASP A 247 -0.38 6.86 32.58
C ASP A 247 -1.62 6.24 31.90
N MET A 248 -1.98 6.77 30.72
CA MET A 248 -3.12 6.27 29.96
C MET A 248 -2.91 4.84 29.46
N VAL A 249 -1.80 4.57 28.79
CA VAL A 249 -1.53 3.23 28.25
C VAL A 249 -1.41 2.21 29.37
N THR A 250 -0.74 2.57 30.47
CA THR A 250 -0.62 1.69 31.65
C THR A 250 -1.99 1.36 32.23
N ALA A 251 -2.85 2.36 32.46
CA ALA A 251 -4.19 2.13 33.03
C ALA A 251 -5.09 1.28 32.11
N LEU A 252 -5.03 1.51 30.79
CA LEU A 252 -5.81 0.74 29.83
C LEU A 252 -5.33 -0.70 29.68
N VAL A 253 -4.01 -0.92 29.68
CA VAL A 253 -3.43 -2.27 29.66
C VAL A 253 -3.72 -3.00 30.96
N ASP A 254 -3.58 -2.35 32.13
CA ASP A 254 -3.90 -2.94 33.42
C ASP A 254 -5.35 -3.40 33.51
N ALA A 255 -6.30 -2.52 33.19
CA ALA A 255 -7.72 -2.85 33.22
C ALA A 255 -8.09 -3.94 32.19
N GLY A 256 -7.53 -3.87 30.98
CA GLY A 256 -7.78 -4.84 29.92
C GLY A 256 -7.22 -6.23 30.24
N ALA A 257 -6.00 -6.30 30.79
CA ALA A 257 -5.38 -7.54 31.22
C ALA A 257 -6.16 -8.17 32.37
N ARG A 258 -6.51 -7.40 33.41
CA ARG A 258 -7.27 -7.89 34.56
C ARG A 258 -8.63 -8.45 34.16
N ARG A 259 -9.36 -7.73 33.30
CA ARG A 259 -10.65 -8.21 32.78
C ARG A 259 -10.52 -9.57 32.10
N ALA A 260 -9.52 -9.73 31.23
CA ALA A 260 -9.28 -11.01 30.55
C ALA A 260 -8.92 -12.13 31.53
N LEU A 261 -8.13 -11.83 32.57
CA LEU A 261 -7.73 -12.81 33.58
C LEU A 261 -8.90 -13.21 34.51
N ILE A 262 -9.81 -12.29 34.80
CA ILE A 262 -11.05 -12.57 35.55
C ILE A 262 -11.99 -13.44 34.72
N ASP A 263 -12.14 -13.15 33.42
CA ASP A 263 -12.97 -13.94 32.50
C ASP A 263 -12.45 -15.39 32.35
N ASP A 264 -11.15 -15.62 32.59
CA ASP A 264 -10.47 -16.93 32.54
C ASP A 264 -10.35 -17.63 33.92
N ASP A 265 -11.06 -17.15 34.96
CA ASP A 265 -11.06 -17.71 36.34
C ASP A 265 -9.67 -17.80 37.01
N LEU A 266 -8.67 -17.03 36.55
CA LEU A 266 -7.32 -17.05 37.14
C LEU A 266 -7.23 -16.62 38.63
N PRO A 267 -8.14 -15.79 39.18
CA PRO A 267 -8.14 -15.50 40.62
C PRO A 267 -8.26 -16.75 41.52
N GLU A 268 -8.74 -17.89 41.02
CA GLU A 268 -8.75 -19.15 41.79
C GLU A 268 -7.34 -19.67 42.12
N VAL A 269 -6.31 -19.27 41.36
CA VAL A 269 -4.91 -19.74 41.52
C VAL A 269 -4.28 -19.30 42.84
N ILE A 270 -4.76 -18.18 43.41
CA ILE A 270 -4.30 -17.60 44.66
C ILE A 270 -5.12 -18.08 45.88
N GLU A 271 -6.24 -18.76 45.67
CA GLU A 271 -7.05 -19.29 46.77
C GLU A 271 -6.29 -20.32 47.61
N GLY A 272 -6.31 -20.13 48.94
CA GLY A 272 -5.64 -21.03 49.88
C GLY A 272 -4.11 -20.91 49.94
N ARG A 273 -3.50 -19.96 49.21
CA ARG A 273 -2.05 -19.67 49.31
C ARG A 273 -1.76 -18.69 50.46
N ASP A 274 -0.58 -18.84 51.06
CA ASP A 274 -0.14 -18.00 52.18
C ASP A 274 0.37 -16.64 51.68
N PRO A 275 -0.29 -15.51 52.02
CA PRO A 275 0.10 -14.17 51.58
C PRO A 275 1.37 -13.65 52.27
N SER A 276 1.95 -14.37 53.24
CA SER A 276 3.23 -13.99 53.85
C SER A 276 4.44 -14.23 52.93
N ASP A 277 4.31 -15.10 51.92
CA ASP A 277 5.32 -15.28 50.87
C ASP A 277 5.34 -14.05 49.95
N PRO A 278 6.50 -13.39 49.74
CA PRO A 278 6.61 -12.21 48.90
C PRO A 278 6.07 -12.38 47.47
N SER A 279 6.29 -13.54 46.85
CA SER A 279 5.84 -13.82 45.48
C SER A 279 4.32 -14.02 45.42
N VAL A 280 3.77 -14.65 46.46
CA VAL A 280 2.33 -14.84 46.60
C VAL A 280 1.63 -13.50 46.88
N ALA A 281 2.20 -12.64 47.73
CA ALA A 281 1.70 -11.29 47.98
C ALA A 281 1.63 -10.46 46.68
N TRP A 282 2.62 -10.60 45.79
CA TRP A 282 2.59 -9.94 44.48
C TRP A 282 1.51 -10.50 43.55
N LEU A 283 1.31 -11.83 43.53
CA LEU A 283 0.22 -12.46 42.78
C LEU A 283 -1.16 -12.01 43.30
N PHE A 284 -1.33 -11.86 44.62
CA PHE A 284 -2.55 -11.30 45.20
C PHE A 284 -2.83 -9.87 44.69
N GLY A 285 -1.80 -9.01 44.58
CA GLY A 285 -1.99 -7.66 44.01
C GLY A 285 -2.23 -7.64 42.48
N LEU A 286 -1.81 -8.67 41.76
CA LEU A 286 -2.01 -8.78 40.30
C LEU A 286 -3.34 -9.44 39.91
N LEU A 287 -3.83 -10.38 40.72
CA LEU A 287 -4.97 -11.25 40.40
C LEU A 287 -6.17 -11.06 41.35
N GLY A 288 -5.99 -10.44 42.51
CA GLY A 288 -7.06 -10.24 43.49
C GLY A 288 -7.81 -8.93 43.34
N ASP A 289 -8.96 -8.82 44.02
CA ASP A 289 -9.82 -7.62 44.06
C ASP A 289 -9.13 -6.38 44.66
N ARG A 290 -8.07 -6.59 45.45
CA ARG A 290 -7.24 -5.52 46.01
C ARG A 290 -5.89 -5.53 45.30
N HIS A 291 -5.54 -4.41 44.69
CA HIS A 291 -4.29 -4.29 43.93
C HIS A 291 -3.07 -4.10 44.84
N THR A 292 -3.29 -3.77 46.11
CA THR A 292 -2.24 -3.52 47.10
C THR A 292 -1.47 -4.79 47.46
N VAL A 293 -0.14 -4.67 47.50
CA VAL A 293 0.82 -5.73 47.78
C VAL A 293 1.47 -5.44 49.14
N GLU A 294 1.17 -6.28 50.14
CA GLU A 294 1.71 -6.19 51.50
C GLU A 294 2.63 -7.38 51.83
N PRO A 295 3.91 -7.36 51.39
CA PRO A 295 4.82 -8.48 51.61
C PRO A 295 5.45 -8.46 53.01
N ALA A 296 5.79 -9.63 53.54
CA ALA A 296 6.56 -9.73 54.79
C ALA A 296 7.98 -9.12 54.70
N ASP A 297 8.63 -9.22 53.53
CA ASP A 297 9.91 -8.54 53.21
C ASP A 297 9.79 -7.74 51.90
N ARG A 298 9.55 -6.44 52.07
CA ARG A 298 9.41 -5.48 50.97
C ARG A 298 10.67 -5.37 50.09
N ARG A 299 11.87 -5.44 50.66
CA ARG A 299 13.12 -5.24 49.90
C ARG A 299 13.51 -6.48 49.11
N ALA A 300 13.22 -7.66 49.64
CA ALA A 300 13.34 -8.90 48.89
C ALA A 300 12.40 -8.86 47.67
N LEU A 301 11.11 -8.54 47.87
CA LEU A 301 10.15 -8.51 46.77
C LEU A 301 10.56 -7.55 45.64
N ILE A 302 10.90 -6.30 45.97
CA ILE A 302 11.31 -5.31 44.95
C ILE A 302 12.53 -5.79 44.17
N ARG A 303 13.49 -6.43 44.84
CA ARG A 303 14.71 -6.97 44.22
C ARG A 303 14.39 -8.16 43.32
N ASP A 304 13.52 -9.06 43.76
CA ASP A 304 13.16 -10.27 43.03
C ASP A 304 12.31 -9.93 41.79
N VAL A 305 11.36 -9.00 41.93
CA VAL A 305 10.59 -8.46 40.81
C VAL A 305 11.49 -7.71 39.85
N ARG A 306 12.36 -6.81 40.31
CA ARG A 306 13.33 -6.12 39.43
C ARG A 306 14.33 -7.08 38.78
N GLY A 307 14.74 -8.14 39.46
CA GLY A 307 15.61 -9.17 38.88
C GLY A 307 14.87 -10.07 37.89
N TRP A 308 13.56 -10.28 38.07
CA TRP A 308 12.72 -11.00 37.12
C TRP A 308 12.40 -10.15 35.88
N ILE A 309 11.99 -8.90 36.07
CA ILE A 309 11.81 -7.92 34.98
C ILE A 309 13.15 -7.62 34.31
N GLY A 310 14.23 -7.47 35.07
CA GLY A 310 15.59 -7.28 34.56
C GLY A 310 16.07 -8.44 33.67
N ARG A 311 15.62 -9.67 33.92
CA ARG A 311 15.84 -10.84 33.04
C ARG A 311 15.01 -10.80 31.76
N LEU A 312 13.89 -10.07 31.75
CA LEU A 312 13.14 -9.72 30.54
C LEU A 312 13.77 -8.53 29.81
N GLU A 313 14.36 -7.59 30.55
CA GLU A 313 15.11 -6.42 30.06
C GLU A 313 16.56 -6.73 29.65
N GLU A 314 17.06 -7.96 29.85
CA GLU A 314 18.36 -8.48 29.35
C GLU A 314 18.36 -8.49 27.80
N ARG A 315 18.29 -7.32 27.17
CA ARG A 315 19.20 -6.99 26.08
C ARG A 315 20.58 -7.05 26.72
N GLY A 316 21.48 -7.88 26.19
CA GLY A 316 22.86 -7.92 26.65
C GLY A 316 23.47 -6.52 26.73
N SER A 317 24.54 -6.41 27.49
CA SER A 317 25.30 -5.21 27.87
C SER A 317 25.79 -4.28 26.73
N SER A 318 25.27 -4.37 25.52
CA SER A 318 25.42 -3.37 24.47
C SER A 318 24.05 -2.95 23.91
N THR A 319 23.66 -1.70 24.16
CA THR A 319 22.51 -1.04 23.50
C THR A 319 22.70 -0.88 21.99
N GLU A 320 23.87 -1.22 21.45
CA GLU A 320 24.24 -0.99 20.04
C GLU A 320 24.40 -2.28 19.22
N TRP A 321 24.60 -3.45 19.83
CA TRP A 321 24.90 -4.71 19.14
C TRP A 321 24.02 -5.87 19.65
N ARG A 322 23.69 -6.80 18.77
CA ARG A 322 22.92 -8.02 19.05
C ARG A 322 23.59 -9.25 18.44
N LEU A 323 23.37 -10.43 19.02
CA LEU A 323 23.72 -11.68 18.35
C LEU A 323 22.83 -11.88 17.12
N CYS A 324 23.46 -12.27 16.01
CA CYS A 324 22.82 -12.63 14.77
C CYS A 324 23.18 -14.07 14.40
N LEU A 325 22.16 -14.90 14.17
CA LEU A 325 22.28 -16.30 13.79
C LEU A 325 21.99 -16.45 12.30
N ARG A 326 22.95 -16.95 11.52
CA ARG A 326 22.79 -17.13 10.08
C ARG A 326 22.80 -18.61 9.73
N LEU A 327 21.70 -19.09 9.14
CA LEU A 327 21.60 -20.46 8.66
C LEU A 327 22.16 -20.55 7.24
N ASN A 328 23.24 -21.30 7.06
CA ASN A 328 23.91 -21.49 5.77
C ASN A 328 23.45 -22.77 5.09
N GLU A 329 23.27 -22.69 3.77
CA GLU A 329 22.92 -23.85 2.95
C GLU A 329 24.08 -24.86 2.88
N PRO A 330 23.79 -26.16 2.88
CA PRO A 330 24.80 -27.21 2.74
C PRO A 330 25.53 -27.12 1.39
N LEU A 331 26.86 -27.17 1.41
CA LEU A 331 27.69 -27.27 0.21
C LEU A 331 27.61 -28.68 -0.38
N VAL A 332 26.78 -28.86 -1.39
CA VAL A 332 26.67 -30.13 -2.12
C VAL A 332 27.75 -30.19 -3.21
N LEU A 333 28.80 -30.99 -2.98
CA LEU A 333 29.77 -31.32 -4.02
C LEU A 333 29.12 -32.31 -5.01
N PRO A 334 29.14 -32.06 -6.32
CA PRO A 334 28.65 -33.04 -7.29
C PRO A 334 29.45 -34.33 -7.12
N SER A 335 28.76 -35.45 -6.91
CA SER A 335 29.36 -36.78 -6.85
C SER A 335 30.24 -37.01 -8.07
N LYS A 336 31.46 -37.53 -7.86
CA LYS A 336 32.42 -37.82 -8.93
C LYS A 336 31.72 -38.53 -10.10
N ALA A 337 31.86 -37.94 -11.28
CA ALA A 337 31.43 -38.50 -12.55
C ALA A 337 31.98 -39.93 -12.71
N GLY A 338 31.08 -40.89 -12.80
CA GLY A 338 31.38 -42.30 -12.94
C GLY A 338 30.10 -43.11 -12.92
N ASP A 339 29.20 -42.83 -13.86
CA ASP A 339 28.34 -43.78 -14.59
C ASP A 339 27.41 -42.96 -15.50
N GLU A 340 27.55 -43.15 -16.82
CA GLU A 340 26.95 -42.32 -17.89
C GLU A 340 25.50 -42.68 -18.24
N ASP A 341 24.74 -43.36 -17.37
CA ASP A 341 23.37 -43.76 -17.70
C ASP A 341 22.30 -43.13 -16.81
N GLU A 342 21.30 -42.56 -17.50
CA GLU A 342 20.04 -41.94 -17.07
C GLU A 342 20.07 -40.45 -16.67
N ALA A 343 19.52 -39.64 -17.59
CA ALA A 343 19.01 -38.28 -17.38
C ALA A 343 17.80 -38.27 -16.41
N ARG A 344 18.02 -38.66 -15.16
CA ARG A 344 17.13 -38.34 -14.04
C ARG A 344 17.71 -37.15 -13.30
N PRO A 345 16.87 -36.21 -12.80
CA PRO A 345 17.36 -35.24 -11.83
C PRO A 345 17.93 -36.02 -10.65
N ALA A 346 19.21 -35.81 -10.34
CA ALA A 346 19.87 -36.44 -9.21
C ALA A 346 19.21 -35.92 -7.92
N ILE A 347 18.24 -36.68 -7.41
CA ILE A 347 17.66 -36.44 -6.10
C ILE A 347 18.71 -36.94 -5.09
N ILE A 348 19.59 -36.04 -4.67
CA ILE A 348 20.55 -36.31 -3.59
C ILE A 348 19.72 -36.49 -2.31
N GLU A 349 20.00 -37.56 -1.54
CA GLU A 349 19.26 -37.88 -0.32
C GLU A 349 19.32 -36.70 0.66
N PRO A 350 18.21 -35.96 0.89
CA PRO A 350 18.21 -34.75 1.74
C PRO A 350 18.41 -35.07 3.23
N ALA A 351 18.39 -36.36 3.60
CA ALA A 351 18.42 -36.83 4.98
C ALA A 351 19.78 -36.64 5.67
N ASP A 352 20.87 -36.58 4.89
CA ASP A 352 22.24 -36.46 5.42
C ASP A 352 22.88 -35.07 5.16
N ALA A 353 22.11 -34.12 4.63
CA ALA A 353 22.61 -32.76 4.43
C ALA A 353 22.82 -32.04 5.78
N THR A 354 24.02 -31.51 5.98
CA THR A 354 24.43 -30.81 7.21
C THR A 354 24.42 -29.30 6.98
N TRP A 355 23.58 -28.61 7.73
CA TRP A 355 23.40 -27.17 7.69
C TRP A 355 24.26 -26.52 8.78
N ALA A 356 24.89 -25.39 8.50
CA ALA A 356 25.69 -24.67 9.50
C ALA A 356 24.94 -23.43 9.98
N LEU A 357 24.67 -23.36 11.29
CA LEU A 357 24.14 -22.17 11.95
C LEU A 357 25.30 -21.34 12.50
N SER A 358 25.77 -20.38 11.71
CA SER A 358 26.91 -19.52 12.04
C SER A 358 26.53 -18.35 12.96
N PHE A 359 27.46 -17.96 13.83
CA PHE A 359 27.28 -16.90 14.84
C PHE A 359 27.94 -15.60 14.42
N HIS A 360 27.24 -14.49 14.70
CA HIS A 360 27.65 -13.14 14.28
C HIS A 360 27.25 -12.10 15.30
N LEU A 361 27.95 -10.97 15.34
CA LEU A 361 27.47 -9.75 15.97
C LEU A 361 26.98 -8.76 14.92
N GLN A 362 25.80 -8.19 15.13
CA GLN A 362 25.16 -7.24 14.22
C GLN A 362 24.77 -5.97 14.98
N PRO A 363 25.03 -4.76 14.45
CA PRO A 363 24.59 -3.53 15.07
C PRO A 363 23.09 -3.29 14.90
N ILE A 364 22.45 -2.74 15.92
CA ILE A 364 21.03 -2.39 15.91
C ILE A 364 20.83 -1.17 14.99
N GLY A 365 19.91 -1.28 14.03
CA GLY A 365 19.61 -0.25 13.03
C GLY A 365 20.53 -0.21 11.80
N ALA A 366 21.44 -1.19 11.63
CA ALA A 366 22.24 -1.34 10.42
C ALA A 366 22.34 -2.83 10.04
N GLU A 367 21.35 -3.30 9.28
CA GLU A 367 21.19 -4.72 8.96
C GLU A 367 22.28 -5.28 8.02
N ASP A 368 22.92 -4.41 7.23
CA ASP A 368 23.95 -4.80 6.26
C ASP A 368 25.33 -5.08 6.88
N VAL A 369 25.53 -4.76 8.16
CA VAL A 369 26.82 -4.92 8.86
C VAL A 369 26.78 -6.20 9.67
N LEU A 370 27.72 -7.12 9.40
CA LEU A 370 27.82 -8.40 10.09
C LEU A 370 29.28 -8.64 10.47
N VAL A 371 29.53 -9.02 11.72
CA VAL A 371 30.86 -9.38 12.22
C VAL A 371 30.87 -10.86 12.56
N ASP A 372 31.64 -11.64 11.81
CA ASP A 372 31.72 -13.09 11.96
C ASP A 372 32.34 -13.48 13.31
N ALA A 373 31.81 -14.51 13.97
CA ALA A 373 32.38 -15.02 15.22
C ALA A 373 33.85 -15.44 15.09
N ALA A 374 34.24 -15.99 13.94
CA ALA A 374 35.63 -16.34 13.67
C ALA A 374 36.56 -15.11 13.72
N ASP A 375 36.11 -13.96 13.21
CA ASP A 375 36.86 -12.71 13.27
C ASP A 375 36.91 -12.15 14.69
N ILE A 376 35.83 -12.32 15.47
CA ILE A 376 35.75 -11.87 16.88
C ILE A 376 36.82 -12.55 17.74
N TRP A 377 37.06 -13.85 17.54
CA TRP A 377 38.07 -14.60 18.29
C TRP A 377 39.51 -14.19 17.91
N LEU A 378 39.73 -13.62 16.73
CA LEU A 378 41.03 -13.10 16.29
C LEU A 378 41.34 -11.69 16.83
N LEU A 379 40.35 -10.99 17.40
CA LEU A 379 40.54 -9.65 17.96
C LEU A 379 41.34 -9.72 19.27
N SER A 380 42.41 -8.93 19.34
CA SER A 380 43.28 -8.83 20.53
C SER A 380 43.00 -7.60 21.41
N SER A 381 42.07 -6.74 20.99
CA SER A 381 41.75 -5.47 21.65
C SER A 381 40.41 -5.55 22.39
N GLU A 382 40.35 -5.04 23.62
CA GLU A 382 39.13 -4.97 24.44
C GLU A 382 38.06 -4.03 23.87
N THR A 383 38.44 -3.12 22.97
CA THR A 383 37.50 -2.23 22.27
C THR A 383 37.88 -2.15 20.80
N VAL A 384 36.90 -2.30 19.92
CA VAL A 384 37.05 -2.16 18.47
C VAL A 384 36.01 -1.17 17.94
N THR A 385 36.36 -0.41 16.91
CA THR A 385 35.40 0.48 16.22
C THR A 385 35.13 -0.07 14.83
N ILE A 386 33.86 -0.34 14.53
CA ILE A 386 33.39 -0.91 13.25
C ILE A 386 32.38 0.09 12.66
N GLU A 387 32.67 0.61 11.48
CA GLU A 387 31.85 1.62 10.80
C GLU A 387 31.45 2.83 11.67
N GLY A 388 32.36 3.28 12.54
CA GLY A 388 32.13 4.41 13.46
C GLY A 388 31.33 4.06 14.72
N ARG A 389 30.95 2.79 14.92
CA ARG A 389 30.29 2.28 16.13
C ARG A 389 31.28 1.56 17.01
N ARG A 390 31.14 1.71 18.32
CA ARG A 390 32.05 1.12 19.29
C ARG A 390 31.55 -0.28 19.69
N LEU A 391 32.46 -1.24 19.77
CA LEU A 391 32.20 -2.60 20.21
C LEU A 391 33.19 -2.91 21.35
N ASP A 392 32.68 -2.96 22.57
CA ASP A 392 33.45 -3.26 23.78
C ASP A 392 33.35 -4.75 24.10
N SER A 393 34.47 -5.37 24.47
CA SER A 393 34.63 -6.78 24.82
C SER A 393 33.85 -7.73 23.90
N PRO A 394 34.16 -7.79 22.59
CA PRO A 394 33.34 -8.51 21.61
C PRO A 394 33.17 -10.01 21.92
N GLN A 395 34.20 -10.63 22.49
CA GLN A 395 34.18 -12.05 22.91
C GLN A 395 33.23 -12.28 24.10
N GLU A 396 33.28 -11.43 25.12
CA GLU A 396 32.39 -11.51 26.28
C GLU A 396 30.95 -11.25 25.88
N LEU A 397 30.72 -10.28 24.99
CA LEU A 397 29.40 -9.96 24.46
C LEU A 397 28.82 -11.13 23.65
N LEU A 398 29.62 -11.75 22.78
CA LEU A 398 29.21 -12.92 22.00
C LEU A 398 28.83 -14.09 22.91
N LEU A 399 29.65 -14.41 23.93
CA LEU A 399 29.35 -15.47 24.89
C LEU A 399 28.11 -15.18 25.74
N ALA A 400 27.94 -13.93 26.19
CA ALA A 400 26.77 -13.51 26.95
C ALA A 400 25.48 -13.65 26.13
N GLU A 401 25.49 -13.19 24.88
CA GLU A 401 24.33 -13.29 23.99
C GLU A 401 24.06 -14.73 23.53
N LEU A 402 25.08 -15.56 23.30
CA LEU A 402 24.91 -17.00 23.04
C LEU A 402 24.32 -17.72 24.25
N GLY A 403 24.76 -17.37 25.47
CA GLY A 403 24.16 -17.86 26.72
C GLY A 403 22.70 -17.43 26.91
N ARG A 404 22.31 -16.27 26.38
CA ARG A 404 20.92 -15.82 26.34
C ARG A 404 20.10 -16.61 25.32
N ALA A 405 20.64 -16.80 24.11
CA ALA A 405 19.99 -17.53 23.03
C ALA A 405 19.83 -19.03 23.35
N SER A 406 20.75 -19.64 24.08
CA SER A 406 20.69 -21.07 24.45
C SER A 406 19.49 -21.41 25.35
N ARG A 407 18.97 -20.44 26.10
CA ARG A 407 17.73 -20.59 26.90
C ARG A 407 16.50 -20.82 26.00
N LEU A 408 16.50 -20.26 24.79
CA LEU A 408 15.43 -20.40 23.80
C LEU A 408 15.68 -21.59 22.87
N TYR A 409 16.94 -21.81 22.49
CA TYR A 409 17.36 -22.91 21.63
C TYR A 409 18.47 -23.73 22.28
N LYS A 410 18.07 -24.76 23.04
CA LYS A 410 18.99 -25.61 23.83
C LYS A 410 20.16 -26.20 23.05
N ARG A 411 20.04 -26.35 21.73
CA ARG A 411 21.13 -26.89 20.88
C ARG A 411 22.36 -25.98 20.84
N LEU A 412 22.21 -24.69 21.14
CA LEU A 412 23.33 -23.75 21.28
C LEU A 412 24.17 -24.02 22.54
N GLU A 413 23.68 -24.79 23.51
CA GLU A 413 24.49 -25.20 24.67
C GLU A 413 25.75 -25.96 24.23
N LYS A 414 25.66 -26.76 23.16
CA LYS A 414 26.82 -27.50 22.62
C LYS A 414 27.94 -26.60 22.15
N ALA A 415 27.61 -25.42 21.62
CA ALA A 415 28.63 -24.45 21.21
C ALA A 415 29.29 -23.77 22.41
N LEU A 416 28.56 -23.59 23.52
CA LEU A 416 29.11 -23.00 24.75
C LEU A 416 30.12 -23.91 25.46
N ASP A 417 30.18 -25.20 25.11
CA ASP A 417 31.22 -26.13 25.56
C ASP A 417 32.55 -25.95 24.81
N GLU A 418 32.55 -25.25 23.67
CA GLU A 418 33.74 -24.96 22.87
C GLU A 418 34.46 -23.71 23.37
N THR A 419 35.78 -23.66 23.18
CA THR A 419 36.61 -22.53 23.63
C THR A 419 36.40 -21.28 22.75
N GLU A 420 36.08 -21.47 21.47
CA GLU A 420 35.88 -20.41 20.48
C GLU A 420 34.65 -20.74 19.60
N PRO A 421 33.42 -20.59 20.11
CA PRO A 421 32.20 -20.93 19.36
C PRO A 421 32.05 -20.06 18.10
N VAL A 422 31.89 -20.73 16.96
CA VAL A 422 31.71 -20.08 15.64
C VAL A 422 30.44 -20.49 14.92
N ASP A 423 30.00 -21.74 15.06
CA ASP A 423 28.78 -22.27 14.46
C ASP A 423 28.25 -23.50 15.22
N VAL A 424 27.07 -23.98 14.79
CA VAL A 424 26.49 -25.29 15.17
C VAL A 424 25.99 -26.01 13.93
N GLU A 425 26.33 -27.28 13.81
CA GLU A 425 25.80 -28.16 12.76
C GLU A 425 24.38 -28.65 13.08
N LEU A 426 23.50 -28.54 12.09
CA LEU A 426 22.10 -28.94 12.13
C LEU A 426 21.79 -29.96 11.02
N LYS A 427 20.97 -30.95 11.32
CA LYS A 427 20.38 -31.82 10.29
C LYS A 427 19.24 -31.11 9.56
N THR A 428 18.86 -31.57 8.36
CA THR A 428 17.78 -30.97 7.55
C THR A 428 16.45 -30.79 8.30
N ASN A 429 16.06 -31.76 9.15
CA ASN A 429 14.86 -31.64 9.98
C ASN A 429 15.00 -30.57 11.08
N GLU A 430 16.20 -30.46 11.67
CA GLU A 430 16.50 -29.49 12.72
C GLU A 430 16.63 -28.07 12.16
N ALA A 431 17.15 -27.93 10.94
CA ALA A 431 17.16 -26.67 10.20
C ALA A 431 15.73 -26.20 9.88
N TYR A 432 14.82 -27.12 9.53
CA TYR A 432 13.41 -26.81 9.33
C TYR A 432 12.73 -26.37 10.65
N GLU A 433 12.94 -27.11 11.73
CA GLU A 433 12.46 -26.76 13.08
C GLU A 433 12.97 -25.37 13.50
N PHE A 434 14.26 -25.11 13.27
CA PHE A 434 14.86 -23.80 13.53
C PHE A 434 14.16 -22.67 12.75
N LEU A 435 13.94 -22.85 11.44
CA LEU A 435 13.31 -21.84 10.59
C LEU A 435 11.84 -21.56 10.95
N ARG A 436 11.11 -22.58 11.43
CA ARG A 436 9.66 -22.48 11.71
C ARG A 436 9.33 -22.10 13.14
N GLU A 437 9.95 -22.77 14.09
CA GLU A 437 9.55 -22.67 15.50
C GLU A 437 10.49 -21.71 16.25
N ILE A 438 11.79 -21.82 16.01
CA ILE A 438 12.80 -21.11 16.81
C ILE A 438 13.08 -19.70 16.28
N ARG A 439 13.15 -19.50 14.96
CA ARG A 439 13.41 -18.19 14.33
C ARG A 439 12.43 -17.11 14.78
N PRO A 440 11.09 -17.32 14.78
CA PRO A 440 10.15 -16.30 15.26
C PRO A 440 10.43 -15.93 16.72
N LEU A 441 10.64 -16.92 17.59
CA LEU A 441 10.95 -16.72 19.01
C LEU A 441 12.24 -15.92 19.21
N LEU A 442 13.30 -16.24 18.46
CA LEU A 442 14.56 -15.52 18.53
C LEU A 442 14.42 -14.06 18.07
N ARG A 443 13.68 -13.80 16.98
CA ARG A 443 13.44 -12.44 16.50
C ARG A 443 12.61 -11.62 17.49
N GLU A 444 11.57 -12.23 18.07
CA GLU A 444 10.74 -11.60 19.12
C GLU A 444 11.57 -11.22 20.35
N GLN A 445 12.61 -12.00 20.68
CA GLN A 445 13.54 -11.74 21.79
C GLN A 445 14.70 -10.81 21.42
N GLY A 446 14.65 -10.19 20.23
CA GLY A 446 15.60 -9.17 19.78
C GLY A 446 16.89 -9.70 19.15
N PHE A 447 16.99 -10.99 18.85
CA PHE A 447 18.13 -11.56 18.12
C PHE A 447 18.01 -11.33 16.61
N GLY A 448 19.14 -11.12 15.95
CA GLY A 448 19.22 -11.17 14.49
C GLY A 448 19.09 -12.61 14.00
N VAL A 449 18.31 -12.84 12.94
CA VAL A 449 18.26 -14.15 12.27
C VAL A 449 18.26 -13.93 10.76
N ILE A 450 19.27 -14.46 10.08
CA ILE A 450 19.41 -14.43 8.63
C ILE A 450 19.02 -15.81 8.08
N GLU A 451 17.87 -15.87 7.41
CA GLU A 451 17.42 -17.03 6.65
C GLU A 451 18.02 -17.09 5.24
N PRO A 452 18.05 -18.29 4.63
CA PRO A 452 18.30 -18.43 3.20
C PRO A 452 17.24 -17.67 2.37
N GLY A 453 17.66 -17.04 1.27
CA GLY A 453 16.81 -16.13 0.48
C GLY A 453 15.58 -16.77 -0.19
N TRP A 454 15.50 -18.11 -0.25
CA TRP A 454 14.32 -18.82 -0.75
C TRP A 454 13.25 -19.03 0.34
N PHE A 455 13.61 -18.98 1.62
CA PHE A 455 12.69 -19.27 2.72
C PHE A 455 11.68 -18.11 2.88
N GLY A 456 10.38 -18.44 2.87
CA GLY A 456 9.30 -17.45 2.97
C GLY A 456 8.97 -16.72 1.66
N SER A 457 9.79 -16.82 0.62
CA SER A 457 9.52 -16.23 -0.69
C SER A 457 8.28 -16.84 -1.33
N THR A 458 7.39 -16.00 -1.89
CA THR A 458 6.23 -16.44 -2.68
C THR A 458 6.63 -17.13 -3.98
N THR A 459 7.83 -16.87 -4.51
CA THR A 459 8.36 -17.56 -5.70
C THR A 459 8.82 -18.98 -5.42
N SER A 460 9.08 -19.33 -4.16
CA SER A 460 9.50 -20.69 -3.76
C SER A 460 8.36 -21.52 -3.21
N ARG A 461 7.12 -21.00 -3.19
CA ARG A 461 5.94 -21.75 -2.73
C ARG A 461 5.39 -22.66 -3.82
N LEU A 462 4.67 -23.68 -3.39
CA LEU A 462 3.87 -24.50 -4.30
C LEU A 462 2.89 -23.64 -5.08
N GLY A 463 2.93 -23.77 -6.40
CA GLY A 463 2.00 -23.16 -7.31
C GLY A 463 1.39 -24.17 -8.26
N ALA A 464 0.33 -23.77 -8.95
CA ALA A 464 -0.22 -24.53 -10.05
C ALA A 464 0.12 -23.82 -11.37
N LYS A 465 0.67 -24.53 -12.34
CA LYS A 465 0.80 -24.05 -13.71
C LYS A 465 -0.30 -24.67 -14.57
N LEU A 466 -0.91 -23.85 -15.41
CA LEU A 466 -1.88 -24.31 -16.40
C LEU A 466 -1.11 -24.70 -17.67
N LEU A 467 -1.18 -25.97 -18.07
CA LEU A 467 -0.69 -26.43 -19.36
C LEU A 467 -1.83 -26.35 -20.37
N LEU A 468 -1.65 -25.59 -21.44
CA LEU A 468 -2.55 -25.59 -22.59
C LEU A 468 -1.96 -26.42 -23.71
N ASP A 469 -2.69 -27.46 -24.08
CA ASP A 469 -2.36 -28.31 -25.21
C ASP A 469 -3.11 -27.83 -26.45
N SER A 470 -2.36 -27.53 -27.50
CA SER A 470 -2.91 -27.18 -28.81
C SER A 470 -2.20 -27.96 -29.91
N ASP A 471 -2.97 -28.40 -30.91
CA ASP A 471 -2.40 -29.15 -32.03
C ASP A 471 -1.30 -28.32 -32.72
N PRO A 472 -0.12 -28.92 -33.00
CA PRO A 472 0.93 -28.24 -33.73
C PRO A 472 0.43 -27.88 -35.14
N MET A 473 0.58 -26.61 -35.52
CA MET A 473 0.34 -26.20 -36.90
C MET A 473 1.44 -26.76 -37.80
N GLU A 474 1.06 -27.38 -38.92
CA GLU A 474 2.00 -27.67 -40.01
C GLU A 474 2.61 -26.34 -40.50
N GLU A 475 3.92 -26.20 -40.29
CA GLU A 475 4.85 -25.11 -40.68
C GLU A 475 4.31 -23.66 -40.73
N PRO A 476 4.69 -22.78 -39.79
CA PRO A 476 4.08 -21.46 -39.66
C PRO A 476 4.44 -20.45 -40.78
N PHE A 477 5.34 -20.78 -41.72
CA PHE A 477 5.86 -19.87 -42.76
C PHE A 477 5.99 -20.44 -44.18
N GLU A 478 5.46 -21.62 -44.50
CA GLU A 478 5.47 -22.07 -45.91
C GLU A 478 4.41 -21.34 -46.75
N ALA A 479 4.87 -20.82 -47.88
CA ALA A 479 4.03 -20.22 -48.90
C ALA A 479 3.19 -21.31 -49.60
N GLY A 480 2.11 -21.74 -48.95
CA GLY A 480 1.01 -22.48 -49.59
C GLY A 480 0.51 -23.74 -48.88
N SER A 481 -0.38 -23.61 -47.89
CA SER A 481 -1.59 -24.45 -47.65
C SER A 481 -2.31 -24.03 -46.34
N PRO A 482 -3.59 -24.41 -46.08
CA PRO A 482 -4.77 -24.20 -46.91
C PRO A 482 -5.88 -23.36 -46.22
N SER A 483 -6.64 -22.64 -47.05
CA SER A 483 -8.00 -22.09 -46.85
C SER A 483 -8.31 -21.11 -45.68
N VAL A 484 -8.80 -19.94 -46.09
CA VAL A 484 -9.42 -18.86 -45.30
C VAL A 484 -10.71 -19.30 -44.57
N ALA A 485 -11.16 -20.55 -44.73
CA ALA A 485 -12.32 -21.12 -44.04
C ALA A 485 -11.98 -21.80 -42.70
N GLY A 486 -10.72 -22.22 -42.49
CA GLY A 486 -10.25 -22.82 -41.23
C GLY A 486 -9.84 -21.81 -40.15
N ALA A 487 -9.40 -20.62 -40.56
CA ALA A 487 -8.98 -19.52 -39.68
C ALA A 487 -10.13 -18.97 -38.80
N ALA A 488 -11.40 -19.22 -39.16
CA ALA A 488 -12.56 -18.82 -38.37
C ALA A 488 -12.71 -19.59 -37.03
N LYS A 489 -11.82 -20.55 -36.73
CA LYS A 489 -11.78 -21.29 -35.46
C LYS A 489 -10.62 -20.89 -34.53
N LEU A 490 -9.83 -19.88 -34.88
CA LEU A 490 -8.69 -19.43 -34.07
C LEU A 490 -8.96 -18.01 -33.54
N GLY A 491 -8.81 -17.83 -32.23
CA GLY A 491 -9.18 -16.62 -31.49
C GLY A 491 -9.31 -16.90 -29.98
N LEU A 492 -9.74 -15.91 -29.19
CA LEU A 492 -10.00 -16.12 -27.76
C LEU A 492 -11.06 -17.21 -27.49
N ASP A 493 -11.97 -17.43 -28.43
CA ASP A 493 -13.04 -18.43 -28.32
C ASP A 493 -12.61 -19.83 -28.83
N ALA A 494 -11.38 -19.99 -29.31
CA ALA A 494 -10.87 -21.29 -29.74
C ALA A 494 -10.78 -22.25 -28.54
N LEU A 495 -11.31 -23.46 -28.70
CA LEU A 495 -11.24 -24.50 -27.68
C LEU A 495 -9.85 -25.15 -27.71
N VAL A 496 -9.22 -25.23 -26.53
CA VAL A 496 -7.92 -25.88 -26.33
C VAL A 496 -8.00 -26.84 -25.14
N GLY A 497 -7.23 -27.92 -25.23
CA GLY A 497 -7.06 -28.83 -24.12
C GLY A 497 -6.32 -28.12 -22.99
N TYR A 498 -6.73 -28.33 -21.75
CA TYR A 498 -6.00 -27.82 -20.60
C TYR A 498 -5.82 -28.89 -19.54
N GLN A 499 -4.68 -28.84 -18.87
CA GLN A 499 -4.35 -29.67 -17.73
C GLN A 499 -3.61 -28.86 -16.68
N TRP A 500 -3.75 -29.24 -15.41
CA TRP A 500 -3.05 -28.61 -14.30
C TRP A 500 -1.81 -29.40 -13.94
N GLN A 501 -0.68 -28.69 -13.78
CA GLN A 501 0.56 -29.24 -13.25
C GLN A 501 0.95 -28.51 -11.98
N ILE A 502 1.56 -29.22 -11.03
CA ILE A 502 2.09 -28.60 -9.81
C ILE A 502 3.46 -28.03 -10.18
N ALA A 503 3.68 -26.76 -9.85
CA ALA A 503 4.96 -26.11 -9.98
C ALA A 503 5.54 -25.80 -8.60
N VAL A 504 6.81 -26.11 -8.41
CA VAL A 504 7.58 -25.75 -7.22
C VAL A 504 8.67 -24.79 -7.68
N GLY A 505 8.43 -23.50 -7.49
CA GLY A 505 9.21 -22.45 -8.15
C GLY A 505 9.10 -22.52 -9.67
N ASP A 506 10.24 -22.69 -10.35
CA ASP A 506 10.31 -22.77 -11.81
C ASP A 506 10.05 -24.18 -12.36
N VAL A 507 10.07 -25.20 -11.49
CA VAL A 507 10.03 -26.62 -11.89
C VAL A 507 8.61 -27.15 -11.86
N THR A 508 8.15 -27.73 -12.97
CA THR A 508 6.89 -28.49 -13.03
C THR A 508 7.13 -29.94 -12.60
N LEU A 509 6.23 -30.45 -11.77
CA LEU A 509 6.23 -31.83 -11.28
C LEU A 509 4.90 -32.47 -11.66
N THR A 510 4.97 -33.73 -12.08
CA THR A 510 3.77 -34.55 -12.28
C THR A 510 3.13 -34.90 -10.94
N LEU A 511 1.84 -35.23 -10.93
CA LEU A 511 1.14 -35.64 -9.70
C LEU A 511 1.85 -36.83 -9.01
N LYS A 512 2.38 -37.78 -9.80
CA LYS A 512 3.08 -38.95 -9.27
C LYS A 512 4.41 -38.58 -8.61
N GLU A 513 5.22 -37.73 -9.25
CA GLU A 513 6.48 -37.24 -8.67
C GLU A 513 6.22 -36.40 -7.42
N PHE A 514 5.16 -35.59 -7.43
CA PHE A 514 4.75 -34.81 -6.27
C PHE A 514 4.28 -35.70 -5.11
N GLU A 515 3.49 -36.74 -5.37
CA GLU A 515 3.08 -37.72 -4.36
C GLU A 515 4.28 -38.49 -3.77
N GLU A 516 5.28 -38.83 -4.59
CA GLU A 516 6.51 -39.46 -4.14
C GLU A 516 7.36 -38.54 -3.26
N LEU A 517 7.38 -37.22 -3.53
CA LEU A 517 8.01 -36.23 -2.68
C LEU A 517 7.24 -36.01 -1.37
N ALA A 518 5.91 -35.95 -1.43
CA ALA A 518 5.04 -35.79 -0.27
C ALA A 518 5.10 -36.96 0.71
N GLN A 519 5.33 -38.18 0.23
CA GLN A 519 5.51 -39.36 1.07
C GLN A 519 6.83 -39.36 1.85
N ARG A 520 7.83 -38.58 1.40
CA ARG A 520 9.09 -38.39 2.12
C ARG A 520 8.82 -37.37 3.23
N LYS A 521 8.90 -37.80 4.49
CA LYS A 521 8.61 -36.96 5.69
C LYS A 521 9.65 -35.84 5.95
N THR A 522 10.33 -35.36 4.91
CA THR A 522 11.36 -34.32 4.99
C THR A 522 10.81 -33.03 4.37
N PRO A 523 10.48 -32.01 5.17
CA PRO A 523 9.80 -30.80 4.70
C PRO A 523 10.70 -29.85 3.88
N LEU A 524 12.02 -30.04 3.90
CA LEU A 524 12.97 -29.35 3.03
C LEU A 524 13.51 -30.32 1.98
N VAL A 525 13.33 -29.98 0.71
CA VAL A 525 13.76 -30.80 -0.44
C VAL A 525 14.60 -29.94 -1.37
N GLN A 526 15.67 -30.52 -1.92
CA GLN A 526 16.46 -29.88 -2.96
C GLN A 526 15.97 -30.30 -4.35
N ILE A 527 15.61 -29.33 -5.19
CA ILE A 527 15.16 -29.53 -6.57
C ILE A 527 16.09 -28.72 -7.50
N ASN A 528 16.80 -29.38 -8.42
CA ASN A 528 17.76 -28.75 -9.36
C ASN A 528 18.77 -27.81 -8.68
N GLY A 529 19.30 -28.20 -7.52
CA GLY A 529 20.29 -27.43 -6.77
C GLY A 529 19.73 -26.32 -5.88
N LYS A 530 18.40 -26.08 -5.88
CA LYS A 530 17.75 -25.09 -5.00
C LYS A 530 16.95 -25.79 -3.90
N TRP A 531 17.02 -25.27 -2.67
CA TRP A 531 16.22 -25.74 -1.54
C TRP A 531 14.81 -25.15 -1.58
N VAL A 532 13.80 -25.98 -1.34
CA VAL A 532 12.40 -25.58 -1.29
C VAL A 532 11.70 -26.19 -0.08
N GLU A 533 10.81 -25.41 0.52
CA GLU A 533 9.91 -25.83 1.59
C GLU A 533 8.63 -26.43 1.01
N ILE A 534 8.32 -27.68 1.39
CA ILE A 534 7.04 -28.34 1.07
C ILE A 534 6.26 -28.50 2.37
N ARG A 535 5.15 -27.78 2.49
CA ARG A 535 4.29 -27.82 3.67
C ARG A 535 3.26 -28.94 3.55
N PRO A 536 2.95 -29.68 4.63
CA PRO A 536 1.90 -30.71 4.60
C PRO A 536 0.54 -30.15 4.15
N GLU A 537 0.17 -28.95 4.60
CA GLU A 537 -1.07 -28.27 4.20
C GLU A 537 -1.10 -27.91 2.70
N ASP A 538 0.04 -27.52 2.13
CA ASP A 538 0.15 -27.18 0.70
C ASP A 538 0.04 -28.43 -0.18
N VAL A 539 0.54 -29.57 0.29
CA VAL A 539 0.42 -30.87 -0.38
C VAL A 539 -1.04 -31.31 -0.45
N GLU A 540 -1.76 -31.27 0.67
CA GLU A 540 -3.18 -31.64 0.71
C GLU A 540 -4.03 -30.71 -0.17
N ALA A 541 -3.75 -29.40 -0.11
CA ALA A 541 -4.38 -28.42 -0.99
C ALA A 541 -4.10 -28.71 -2.47
N ALA A 542 -2.87 -29.08 -2.83
CA ALA A 542 -2.47 -29.37 -4.21
C ALA A 542 -3.16 -30.61 -4.77
N ILE A 543 -3.20 -31.69 -3.98
CA ILE A 543 -3.88 -32.93 -4.35
C ILE A 543 -5.39 -32.68 -4.50
N LYS A 544 -5.99 -31.92 -3.57
CA LYS A 544 -7.41 -31.55 -3.65
C LYS A 544 -7.70 -30.74 -4.90
N PHE A 545 -6.88 -29.73 -5.18
CA PHE A 545 -7.05 -28.83 -6.33
C PHE A 545 -7.02 -29.59 -7.66
N ILE A 546 -6.05 -30.51 -7.86
CA ILE A 546 -5.95 -31.29 -9.10
C ILE A 546 -7.12 -32.28 -9.24
N ARG A 547 -7.57 -32.90 -8.16
CA ARG A 547 -8.75 -33.79 -8.20
C ARG A 547 -10.03 -33.05 -8.55
N GLU A 548 -10.20 -31.83 -8.04
CA GLU A 548 -11.34 -30.97 -8.36
C GLU A 548 -11.24 -30.36 -9.77
N ASN A 549 -10.04 -30.29 -10.35
CA ASN A 549 -9.77 -29.72 -11.67
C ASN A 549 -8.97 -30.70 -12.56
N PRO A 550 -9.56 -31.83 -13.00
CA PRO A 550 -8.86 -32.89 -13.72
C PRO A 550 -8.43 -32.54 -15.17
N GLY A 551 -8.67 -31.31 -15.62
CA GLY A 551 -8.47 -30.88 -17.01
C GLY A 551 -9.73 -31.04 -17.87
N GLY A 552 -9.67 -30.52 -19.10
CA GLY A 552 -10.79 -30.54 -20.04
C GLY A 552 -10.52 -29.68 -21.28
N GLU A 553 -11.58 -29.21 -21.93
CA GLU A 553 -11.50 -28.21 -22.99
C GLU A 553 -12.00 -26.86 -22.45
N MET A 554 -11.30 -25.77 -22.76
CA MET A 554 -11.75 -24.41 -22.47
C MET A 554 -11.36 -23.44 -23.59
N SER A 555 -11.96 -22.27 -23.61
CA SER A 555 -11.56 -21.23 -24.56
C SER A 555 -10.19 -20.63 -24.20
N VAL A 556 -9.38 -20.26 -25.19
CA VAL A 556 -8.06 -19.61 -24.96
C VAL A 556 -8.20 -18.36 -24.08
N GLY A 557 -9.26 -17.57 -24.25
CA GLY A 557 -9.53 -16.39 -23.44
C GLY A 557 -9.89 -16.71 -21.99
N GLU A 558 -10.56 -17.84 -21.73
CA GLU A 558 -10.75 -18.34 -20.37
C GLU A 558 -9.45 -18.86 -19.78
N ALA A 559 -8.65 -19.59 -20.56
CA ALA A 559 -7.38 -20.13 -20.12
C ALA A 559 -6.40 -19.04 -19.66
N ILE A 560 -6.25 -17.97 -20.44
CA ILE A 560 -5.38 -16.84 -20.06
C ILE A 560 -5.93 -16.12 -18.82
N ARG A 561 -7.27 -15.97 -18.71
CA ARG A 561 -7.90 -15.41 -17.51
C ARG A 561 -7.75 -16.32 -16.29
N MET A 562 -7.67 -17.62 -16.46
CA MET A 562 -7.48 -18.56 -15.35
C MET A 562 -6.01 -18.58 -14.92
N ALA A 563 -5.09 -18.58 -15.88
CA ALA A 563 -3.65 -18.56 -15.65
C ALA A 563 -3.18 -17.27 -14.96
N PHE A 564 -3.66 -16.12 -15.41
CA PHE A 564 -3.20 -14.81 -14.92
C PHE A 564 -4.25 -14.06 -14.11
N GLY A 565 -5.50 -14.50 -14.06
CA GLY A 565 -6.60 -13.80 -13.42
C GLY A 565 -7.20 -14.49 -12.18
N ALA A 566 -6.80 -15.72 -11.85
CA ALA A 566 -7.27 -16.37 -10.62
C ALA A 566 -6.68 -15.68 -9.37
N ASP A 567 -7.55 -15.36 -8.40
CA ASP A 567 -7.10 -14.91 -7.08
C ASP A 567 -6.75 -16.13 -6.24
N ALA A 568 -5.48 -16.21 -5.80
CA ALA A 568 -4.93 -17.30 -4.97
C ALA A 568 -5.75 -17.58 -3.68
N ARG A 569 -6.60 -16.63 -3.27
CA ARG A 569 -7.47 -16.74 -2.10
C ARG A 569 -8.65 -17.72 -2.27
N THR A 570 -8.96 -18.14 -3.50
CA THR A 570 -10.18 -18.94 -3.78
C THR A 570 -9.90 -20.44 -3.93
N SER A 571 -8.67 -20.81 -4.31
CA SER A 571 -8.28 -22.18 -4.68
C SER A 571 -7.26 -22.84 -3.75
N GLY A 572 -6.71 -22.12 -2.77
CA GLY A 572 -5.66 -22.62 -1.88
C GLY A 572 -4.25 -22.65 -2.50
N LEU A 573 -4.13 -22.79 -3.83
CA LEU A 573 -2.85 -22.65 -4.56
C LEU A 573 -2.78 -21.37 -5.40
N HIS A 574 -1.56 -20.81 -5.44
CA HIS A 574 -1.22 -19.71 -6.31
C HIS A 574 -0.96 -20.22 -7.73
N VAL A 575 -1.69 -19.71 -8.73
CA VAL A 575 -1.39 -20.04 -10.13
C VAL A 575 -0.15 -19.28 -10.56
N THR A 576 0.95 -19.99 -10.81
CA THR A 576 2.28 -19.40 -11.03
C THR A 576 2.57 -19.08 -12.50
N GLY A 577 1.83 -19.67 -13.44
CA GLY A 577 2.00 -19.35 -14.85
C GLY A 577 1.22 -20.22 -15.82
N LEU A 578 1.51 -20.00 -17.10
CA LEU A 578 0.96 -20.69 -18.26
C LEU A 578 2.10 -21.39 -19.01
N GLU A 579 1.99 -22.69 -19.21
CA GLU A 579 2.78 -23.43 -20.18
C GLU A 579 1.89 -23.76 -21.37
N THR A 580 2.42 -23.62 -22.58
CA THR A 580 1.65 -23.75 -23.82
C THR A 580 2.43 -24.59 -24.80
N THR A 581 1.74 -25.51 -25.49
CA THR A 581 2.28 -26.27 -26.62
C THR A 581 1.64 -25.80 -27.94
N GLY A 582 2.17 -26.28 -29.07
CA GLY A 582 1.62 -25.98 -30.40
C GLY A 582 1.66 -24.49 -30.73
N TRP A 583 0.61 -24.01 -31.41
CA TRP A 583 0.55 -22.60 -31.84
C TRP A 583 0.46 -21.62 -30.67
N LEU A 584 -0.08 -22.05 -29.52
CA LEU A 584 -0.11 -21.23 -28.32
C LEU A 584 1.30 -20.98 -27.75
N ALA A 585 2.25 -21.90 -27.97
CA ALA A 585 3.65 -21.69 -27.62
C ALA A 585 4.28 -20.52 -28.39
N ASP A 586 3.89 -20.33 -29.64
CA ASP A 586 4.41 -19.19 -30.42
C ASP A 586 3.84 -17.86 -29.91
N VAL A 587 2.61 -17.87 -29.36
CA VAL A 587 1.93 -16.66 -28.86
C VAL A 587 2.32 -16.33 -27.42
N PHE A 588 2.44 -17.36 -26.58
CA PHE A 588 2.53 -17.25 -25.11
C PHE A 588 3.76 -17.94 -24.51
N GLY A 589 4.54 -18.67 -25.32
CA GLY A 589 5.73 -19.40 -24.89
C GLY A 589 6.87 -18.46 -24.51
N GLY A 590 6.99 -18.22 -23.22
CA GLY A 590 8.19 -17.67 -22.58
C GLY A 590 8.08 -16.21 -22.15
N SER A 591 8.64 -15.93 -20.97
CA SER A 591 8.73 -14.65 -20.24
C SER A 591 9.34 -13.47 -21.02
N SER A 592 9.76 -13.73 -22.27
CA SER A 592 10.32 -12.80 -23.24
C SER A 592 9.64 -13.01 -24.59
N ALA A 593 8.41 -12.51 -24.74
CA ALA A 593 7.61 -12.48 -25.98
C ALA A 593 8.26 -11.75 -27.19
N GLY A 594 9.60 -11.65 -27.24
CA GLY A 594 10.35 -11.00 -28.30
C GLY A 594 11.50 -11.81 -28.90
N GLU A 595 11.78 -13.04 -28.43
CA GLU A 595 12.89 -13.86 -28.97
C GLU A 595 12.47 -15.09 -29.77
N ALA A 596 11.25 -15.61 -29.56
CA ALA A 596 10.73 -16.74 -30.33
C ALA A 596 9.87 -16.34 -31.54
N LEU A 597 9.57 -15.04 -31.74
CA LEU A 597 8.70 -14.62 -32.83
C LEU A 597 9.43 -14.69 -34.18
N PRO A 598 8.97 -15.51 -35.13
CA PRO A 598 9.53 -15.58 -36.47
C PRO A 598 9.39 -14.23 -37.20
N ILE A 599 10.51 -13.76 -37.73
CA ILE A 599 10.61 -12.45 -38.38
C ILE A 599 10.25 -12.59 -39.86
N LEU A 600 9.21 -11.89 -40.28
CA LEU A 600 8.82 -11.81 -41.69
C LEU A 600 9.77 -10.92 -42.47
N ASP A 601 10.01 -11.30 -43.73
CA ASP A 601 10.67 -10.44 -44.70
C ASP A 601 9.80 -9.21 -45.03
N GLN A 602 10.47 -8.11 -45.37
CA GLN A 602 9.77 -6.92 -45.85
C GLN A 602 9.05 -7.23 -47.18
N PRO A 603 7.80 -6.78 -47.36
CA PRO A 603 7.09 -6.94 -48.65
C PRO A 603 7.87 -6.31 -49.81
N THR A 604 7.88 -6.98 -50.96
CA THR A 604 8.64 -6.54 -52.15
C THR A 604 8.09 -5.25 -52.73
N ASP A 605 6.76 -5.06 -52.64
CA ASP A 605 6.07 -3.88 -53.14
C ASP A 605 6.11 -2.70 -52.12
N PHE A 606 6.87 -2.81 -51.02
CA PHE A 606 7.03 -1.72 -50.06
C PHE A 606 8.20 -0.79 -50.44
N HIS A 607 7.89 0.47 -50.77
CA HIS A 607 8.84 1.48 -51.23
C HIS A 607 9.53 2.19 -50.06
N GLY A 608 10.45 1.50 -49.41
CA GLY A 608 11.25 2.00 -48.30
C GLY A 608 12.09 0.90 -47.67
N THR A 609 12.72 1.18 -46.54
CA THR A 609 13.45 0.16 -45.77
C THR A 609 12.98 0.20 -44.32
N LEU A 610 12.29 -0.86 -43.90
CA LEU A 610 11.89 -1.03 -42.51
C LEU A 610 13.13 -1.23 -41.63
N ARG A 611 13.16 -0.55 -40.50
CA ARG A 611 14.19 -0.78 -39.47
C ARG A 611 13.97 -2.14 -38.78
N PRO A 612 15.00 -2.75 -38.16
CA PRO A 612 14.85 -4.05 -37.50
C PRO A 612 13.71 -4.09 -36.48
N TYR A 613 13.53 -3.03 -35.69
CA TYR A 613 12.40 -2.96 -34.76
C TYR A 613 11.06 -2.83 -35.49
N GLN A 614 10.99 -2.12 -36.62
CA GLN A 614 9.76 -2.00 -37.41
C GLN A 614 9.37 -3.33 -38.04
N LEU A 615 10.36 -4.09 -38.52
CA LEU A 615 10.16 -5.44 -39.05
C LEU A 615 9.61 -6.40 -37.98
N ARG A 616 10.14 -6.32 -36.75
CA ARG A 616 9.60 -7.03 -35.59
C ARG A 616 8.15 -6.64 -35.29
N GLY A 617 7.82 -5.35 -35.34
CA GLY A 617 6.45 -4.90 -35.07
C GLY A 617 5.47 -5.29 -36.17
N TYR A 618 5.87 -5.22 -37.44
CA TYR A 618 5.14 -5.78 -38.58
C TYR A 618 4.87 -7.29 -38.40
N SER A 619 5.91 -8.05 -38.03
CA SER A 619 5.81 -9.50 -37.80
C SER A 619 4.87 -9.81 -36.64
N TRP A 620 4.98 -9.08 -35.54
CA TRP A 620 4.12 -9.25 -34.36
C TRP A 620 2.65 -8.93 -34.65
N LEU A 621 2.37 -7.86 -35.41
CA LEU A 621 1.00 -7.54 -35.81
C LEU A 621 0.42 -8.61 -36.73
N SER A 622 1.16 -9.05 -37.75
CA SER A 622 0.73 -10.12 -38.65
C SER A 622 0.50 -11.43 -37.91
N PHE A 623 1.32 -11.71 -36.89
CA PHE A 623 1.21 -12.89 -36.06
C PHE A 623 -0.10 -12.89 -35.26
N LEU A 624 -0.39 -11.85 -34.49
CA LEU A 624 -1.62 -11.76 -33.69
C LEU A 624 -2.89 -11.85 -34.55
N GLU A 625 -2.87 -11.23 -35.73
CA GLU A 625 -4.00 -11.22 -36.64
C GLU A 625 -4.30 -12.59 -37.24
N ARG A 626 -3.28 -13.41 -37.55
CA ARG A 626 -3.45 -14.80 -38.01
C ARG A 626 -4.16 -15.67 -36.96
N PHE A 627 -3.99 -15.36 -35.68
CA PHE A 627 -4.66 -16.03 -34.56
C PHE A 627 -5.96 -15.36 -34.11
N GLY A 628 -6.45 -14.36 -34.84
CA GLY A 628 -7.71 -13.68 -34.53
C GLY A 628 -7.66 -12.77 -33.29
N PHE A 629 -6.47 -12.42 -32.80
CA PHE A 629 -6.31 -11.51 -31.68
C PHE A 629 -6.20 -10.05 -32.14
N GLY A 630 -6.82 -9.15 -31.40
CA GLY A 630 -6.60 -7.72 -31.56
C GLY A 630 -5.24 -7.28 -31.01
N ALA A 631 -4.64 -6.27 -31.62
CA ALA A 631 -3.30 -5.79 -31.30
C ALA A 631 -3.24 -4.28 -31.01
N CYS A 632 -2.52 -3.89 -29.95
CA CYS A 632 -2.21 -2.51 -29.63
C CYS A 632 -0.73 -2.22 -29.92
N LEU A 633 -0.46 -1.47 -30.98
CA LEU A 633 0.88 -0.95 -31.26
C LEU A 633 1.05 0.39 -30.51
N ALA A 634 1.62 0.29 -29.31
CA ALA A 634 1.84 1.37 -28.37
C ALA A 634 3.27 1.98 -28.47
N ASP A 635 3.87 1.95 -29.66
CA ASP A 635 5.18 2.53 -29.92
C ASP A 635 5.20 4.04 -29.67
N ASP A 636 6.31 4.53 -29.10
CA ASP A 636 6.54 5.96 -28.91
C ASP A 636 6.40 6.76 -30.22
N MET A 637 5.98 8.01 -30.11
CA MET A 637 5.67 8.87 -31.24
C MET A 637 6.92 9.06 -32.12
N GLY A 638 6.82 8.74 -33.41
CA GLY A 638 7.93 8.86 -34.37
C GLY A 638 8.70 7.56 -34.65
N LEU A 639 8.37 6.44 -33.99
CA LEU A 639 8.93 5.12 -34.33
C LEU A 639 8.34 4.49 -35.62
N GLY A 640 7.42 5.20 -36.29
CA GLY A 640 6.87 4.75 -37.58
C GLY A 640 5.77 3.70 -37.47
N LYS A 641 4.74 3.94 -36.63
CA LYS A 641 3.54 3.09 -36.56
C LYS A 641 2.81 3.00 -37.91
N THR A 642 2.72 4.12 -38.63
CA THR A 642 2.10 4.22 -39.95
C THR A 642 2.70 3.23 -40.96
N ILE A 643 4.02 3.22 -41.08
CA ILE A 643 4.72 2.36 -42.04
C ILE A 643 4.68 0.88 -41.67
N GLN A 644 4.60 0.56 -40.37
CA GLN A 644 4.38 -0.82 -39.91
C GLN A 644 3.00 -1.33 -40.35
N LEU A 645 1.95 -0.50 -40.24
CA LEU A 645 0.61 -0.87 -40.73
C LEU A 645 0.59 -0.98 -42.27
N LEU A 646 1.21 -0.05 -42.99
CA LEU A 646 1.27 -0.09 -44.46
C LEU A 646 2.02 -1.33 -44.96
N ALA A 647 3.06 -1.77 -44.24
CA ALA A 647 3.76 -3.02 -44.54
C ALA A 647 2.84 -4.24 -44.44
N ILE A 648 1.91 -4.27 -43.48
CA ILE A 648 0.90 -5.34 -43.40
C ILE A 648 0.03 -5.36 -44.66
N LEU A 649 -0.54 -4.22 -45.05
CA LEU A 649 -1.38 -4.12 -46.24
C LEU A 649 -0.64 -4.54 -47.51
N ALA A 650 0.63 -4.14 -47.63
CA ALA A 650 1.48 -4.52 -48.77
C ALA A 650 1.76 -6.04 -48.78
N GLY A 651 2.08 -6.62 -47.62
CA GLY A 651 2.32 -8.06 -47.46
C GLY A 651 1.08 -8.88 -47.81
N GLU A 652 -0.09 -8.50 -47.32
CA GLU A 652 -1.36 -9.18 -47.62
C GLU A 652 -1.69 -9.15 -49.12
N ARG A 653 -1.48 -8.00 -49.77
CA ARG A 653 -1.69 -7.89 -51.22
C ARG A 653 -0.71 -8.76 -52.01
N GLN A 654 0.55 -8.83 -51.57
CA GLN A 654 1.54 -9.69 -52.17
C GLN A 654 1.17 -11.18 -52.02
N GLU A 655 0.74 -11.59 -50.82
CA GLU A 655 0.25 -12.95 -50.57
C GLU A 655 -0.98 -13.29 -51.41
N ALA A 656 -1.96 -12.38 -51.52
CA ALA A 656 -3.16 -12.57 -52.32
C ALA A 656 -2.81 -12.76 -53.81
N LYS A 657 -1.92 -11.93 -54.35
CA LYS A 657 -1.39 -12.09 -55.72
C LYS A 657 -0.73 -13.45 -55.91
N ALA A 658 0.11 -13.89 -54.97
CA ALA A 658 0.77 -15.20 -55.04
C ALA A 658 -0.22 -16.37 -55.04
N LYS A 659 -1.36 -16.21 -54.35
CA LYS A 659 -2.46 -17.19 -54.29
C LYS A 659 -3.45 -17.09 -55.47
N GLY A 660 -3.18 -16.23 -56.47
CA GLY A 660 -4.07 -16.00 -57.61
C GLY A 660 -5.39 -15.31 -57.23
N GLN A 661 -5.43 -14.64 -56.08
CA GLN A 661 -6.59 -13.87 -55.62
C GLN A 661 -6.47 -12.44 -56.13
N ASP A 662 -7.54 -11.94 -56.76
CA ASP A 662 -7.54 -10.59 -57.31
C ASP A 662 -7.60 -9.49 -56.24
N ARG A 663 -8.07 -9.80 -55.01
CA ARG A 663 -8.33 -8.80 -53.96
C ARG A 663 -8.17 -9.33 -52.53
N VAL A 664 -7.84 -8.41 -51.64
CA VAL A 664 -7.89 -8.57 -50.17
C VAL A 664 -9.11 -7.86 -49.60
N PRO A 665 -9.66 -8.31 -48.45
CA PRO A 665 -10.71 -7.59 -47.74
C PRO A 665 -10.27 -6.15 -47.37
N PRO A 666 -11.17 -5.16 -47.44
CA PRO A 666 -10.79 -3.76 -47.22
C PRO A 666 -10.44 -3.50 -45.74
N THR A 667 -9.46 -2.63 -45.52
CA THR A 667 -9.11 -2.12 -44.19
C THR A 667 -9.74 -0.74 -43.97
N LEU A 668 -10.46 -0.57 -42.85
CA LEU A 668 -10.95 0.73 -42.39
C LEU A 668 -9.99 1.33 -41.37
N LEU A 669 -9.46 2.50 -41.66
CA LEU A 669 -8.68 3.30 -40.74
C LEU A 669 -9.50 4.51 -40.27
N ILE A 670 -9.62 4.67 -38.96
CA ILE A 670 -10.27 5.81 -38.30
C ILE A 670 -9.18 6.66 -37.64
N VAL A 671 -9.11 7.93 -38.01
CA VAL A 671 -8.06 8.84 -37.54
C VAL A 671 -8.59 10.18 -37.04
N PRO A 672 -7.78 10.97 -36.31
CA PRO A 672 -8.06 12.39 -36.11
C PRO A 672 -8.09 13.15 -37.45
N THR A 673 -8.97 14.14 -37.56
CA THR A 673 -9.14 14.91 -38.81
C THR A 673 -7.83 15.53 -39.34
N SER A 674 -6.93 15.94 -38.43
CA SER A 674 -5.64 16.56 -38.75
C SER A 674 -4.66 15.64 -39.48
N VAL A 675 -4.76 14.32 -39.33
CA VAL A 675 -3.78 13.36 -39.86
C VAL A 675 -4.25 12.60 -41.10
N VAL A 676 -5.51 12.80 -41.55
CA VAL A 676 -6.06 12.18 -42.77
C VAL A 676 -5.14 12.40 -43.96
N GLY A 677 -4.73 13.66 -44.21
CA GLY A 677 -3.83 13.99 -45.32
C GLY A 677 -2.44 13.38 -45.18
N ASN A 678 -1.98 13.12 -43.94
CA ASN A 678 -0.70 12.47 -43.72
C ASN A 678 -0.73 10.99 -44.13
N TRP A 679 -1.77 10.26 -43.71
CA TRP A 679 -1.96 8.86 -44.09
C TRP A 679 -2.04 8.65 -45.61
N VAL A 680 -2.75 9.54 -46.31
CA VAL A 680 -2.82 9.50 -47.78
C VAL A 680 -1.44 9.72 -48.42
N ARG A 681 -0.69 10.74 -47.97
CA ARG A 681 0.68 11.00 -48.47
C ARG A 681 1.63 9.85 -48.21
N GLU A 682 1.61 9.29 -47.01
CA GLU A 682 2.48 8.17 -46.64
C GLU A 682 2.13 6.91 -47.43
N THR A 683 0.83 6.64 -47.66
CA THR A 683 0.41 5.50 -48.48
C THR A 683 0.91 5.64 -49.91
N HIS A 684 0.76 6.81 -50.55
CA HIS A 684 1.30 7.03 -51.90
C HIS A 684 2.83 6.96 -51.95
N ARG A 685 3.52 7.34 -50.87
CA ARG A 685 4.98 7.30 -50.80
C ARG A 685 5.52 5.88 -50.66
N PHE A 686 4.99 5.11 -49.72
CA PHE A 686 5.53 3.80 -49.32
C PHE A 686 4.83 2.62 -50.00
N CYS A 687 3.56 2.76 -50.40
CA CYS A 687 2.76 1.70 -51.01
C CYS A 687 1.86 2.26 -52.14
N PRO A 688 2.42 2.83 -53.21
CA PRO A 688 1.65 3.47 -54.29
C PRO A 688 0.69 2.52 -55.03
N GLN A 689 0.89 1.21 -54.91
CA GLN A 689 0.04 0.17 -55.45
C GLN A 689 -1.31 0.04 -54.74
N LEU A 690 -1.43 0.49 -53.48
CA LEU A 690 -2.66 0.37 -52.70
C LEU A 690 -3.71 1.40 -53.15
N ASP A 691 -4.94 0.94 -53.33
CA ASP A 691 -6.07 1.81 -53.67
C ASP A 691 -6.69 2.38 -52.39
N VAL A 692 -6.52 3.68 -52.20
CA VAL A 692 -6.94 4.42 -51.01
C VAL A 692 -8.21 5.24 -51.28
N VAL A 693 -9.22 5.07 -50.42
CA VAL A 693 -10.44 5.88 -50.42
C VAL A 693 -10.47 6.78 -49.19
N VAL A 694 -10.64 8.08 -49.41
CA VAL A 694 -10.85 9.04 -48.33
C VAL A 694 -12.36 9.27 -48.16
N HIS A 695 -12.92 8.79 -47.05
CA HIS A 695 -14.30 9.08 -46.66
C HIS A 695 -14.36 10.33 -45.79
N HIS A 696 -14.20 11.49 -46.42
CA HIS A 696 -14.23 12.78 -45.73
C HIS A 696 -14.74 13.90 -46.64
N GLY A 697 -15.34 14.92 -46.04
CA GLY A 697 -15.81 16.12 -46.74
C GLY A 697 -17.25 16.02 -47.28
N PRO A 698 -17.75 17.11 -47.89
CA PRO A 698 -19.13 17.24 -48.33
C PRO A 698 -19.46 16.40 -49.58
N GLY A 699 -18.47 16.12 -50.44
CA GLY A 699 -18.62 15.29 -51.65
C GLY A 699 -18.33 13.81 -51.44
N ARG A 700 -18.29 13.31 -50.20
CA ARG A 700 -18.02 11.90 -49.92
C ARG A 700 -19.16 11.02 -50.46
N LEU A 701 -18.81 9.85 -50.99
CA LEU A 701 -19.80 8.90 -51.49
C LEU A 701 -20.70 8.41 -50.36
N ALA A 702 -21.94 8.07 -50.68
CA ALA A 702 -22.93 7.58 -49.73
C ALA A 702 -23.74 6.42 -50.33
N GLY A 703 -24.39 5.63 -49.47
CA GLY A 703 -25.24 4.51 -49.88
C GLY A 703 -24.50 3.48 -50.74
N ASN A 704 -25.17 2.98 -51.78
CA ASN A 704 -24.65 1.90 -52.62
C ASN A 704 -23.38 2.29 -53.41
N GLU A 705 -23.21 3.57 -53.74
CA GLU A 705 -22.00 4.04 -54.45
C GLU A 705 -20.76 3.92 -53.58
N PHE A 706 -20.89 4.22 -52.28
CA PHE A 706 -19.81 4.03 -51.31
C PHE A 706 -19.44 2.55 -51.19
N VAL A 707 -20.43 1.67 -51.01
CA VAL A 707 -20.22 0.22 -50.89
C VAL A 707 -19.52 -0.33 -52.14
N ALA A 708 -19.98 0.06 -53.34
CA ALA A 708 -19.36 -0.35 -54.61
C ALA A 708 -17.92 0.15 -54.77
N ARG A 709 -17.60 1.34 -54.23
CA ARG A 709 -16.25 1.90 -54.26
C ARG A 709 -15.32 1.21 -53.26
N VAL A 710 -15.80 0.93 -52.05
CA VAL A 710 -15.03 0.24 -51.00
C VAL A 710 -14.74 -1.21 -51.39
N ALA A 711 -15.66 -1.90 -52.07
CA ALA A 711 -15.43 -3.25 -52.59
C ALA A 711 -14.26 -3.37 -53.59
N LYS A 712 -13.75 -2.23 -54.09
CA LYS A 712 -12.59 -2.15 -55.00
C LYS A 712 -11.34 -1.56 -54.31
N ALA A 713 -11.48 -1.03 -53.10
CA ALA A 713 -10.40 -0.39 -52.36
C ALA A 713 -9.66 -1.39 -51.46
N ASP A 714 -8.38 -1.16 -51.23
CA ASP A 714 -7.61 -1.89 -50.22
C ASP A 714 -7.72 -1.18 -48.85
N PHE A 715 -7.78 0.16 -48.88
CA PHE A 715 -7.62 0.99 -47.68
C PHE A 715 -8.59 2.17 -47.68
N VAL A 716 -9.38 2.31 -46.61
CA VAL A 716 -10.36 3.39 -46.46
C VAL A 716 -10.02 4.22 -45.24
N VAL A 717 -9.89 5.54 -45.40
CA VAL A 717 -9.55 6.47 -44.32
C VAL A 717 -10.76 7.34 -43.99
N THR A 718 -11.18 7.34 -42.73
CA THR A 718 -12.27 8.19 -42.21
C THR A 718 -11.86 8.84 -40.88
N THR A 719 -12.73 9.66 -40.32
CA THR A 719 -12.51 10.34 -39.03
C THR A 719 -13.44 9.82 -37.93
N TYR A 720 -13.05 9.96 -36.67
CA TYR A 720 -13.89 9.57 -35.52
C TYR A 720 -15.29 10.21 -35.55
N ALA A 721 -15.38 11.48 -35.96
CA ALA A 721 -16.66 12.18 -36.07
C ALA A 721 -17.56 11.56 -37.15
N LEU A 722 -16.99 11.21 -38.30
CA LEU A 722 -17.72 10.57 -39.40
C LEU A 722 -18.04 9.11 -39.13
N ALA A 723 -17.18 8.38 -38.40
CA ALA A 723 -17.46 7.02 -37.98
C ALA A 723 -18.73 6.92 -37.12
N ASN A 724 -18.98 7.92 -36.27
CA ASN A 724 -20.22 8.03 -35.50
C ASN A 724 -21.40 8.52 -36.35
N ARG A 725 -21.17 9.48 -37.26
CA ARG A 725 -22.24 10.05 -38.10
C ARG A 725 -22.77 9.08 -39.15
N ASP A 726 -21.87 8.33 -39.78
CA ASP A 726 -22.15 7.41 -40.88
C ASP A 726 -22.03 5.95 -40.41
N GLN A 727 -22.31 5.68 -39.13
CA GLN A 727 -22.18 4.36 -38.49
C GLN A 727 -22.93 3.28 -39.27
N ASP A 728 -24.19 3.53 -39.65
CA ASP A 728 -25.02 2.56 -40.37
C ASP A 728 -24.41 2.18 -41.73
N LEU A 729 -23.79 3.14 -42.42
CA LEU A 729 -23.12 2.91 -43.70
C LEU A 729 -21.86 2.06 -43.53
N LEU A 730 -21.05 2.36 -42.50
CA LEU A 730 -19.81 1.62 -42.23
C LEU A 730 -20.09 0.20 -41.72
N SER A 731 -21.14 0.01 -40.92
CA SER A 731 -21.55 -1.30 -40.39
C SER A 731 -22.20 -2.22 -41.42
N ALA A 732 -22.62 -1.68 -42.58
CA ALA A 732 -23.12 -2.47 -43.70
C ALA A 732 -22.01 -3.23 -44.46
N ILE A 733 -20.74 -2.90 -44.20
CA ILE A 733 -19.57 -3.50 -44.85
C ILE A 733 -18.90 -4.46 -43.86
N GLU A 734 -18.50 -5.64 -44.34
CA GLU A 734 -17.63 -6.54 -43.58
C GLU A 734 -16.17 -6.15 -43.83
N TRP A 735 -15.52 -5.60 -42.80
CA TRP A 735 -14.14 -5.15 -42.90
C TRP A 735 -13.17 -6.29 -42.60
N GLY A 736 -12.08 -6.38 -43.37
CA GLY A 736 -10.97 -7.27 -43.03
C GLY A 736 -10.33 -6.84 -41.72
N ARG A 737 -10.01 -5.55 -41.64
CA ARG A 737 -9.34 -4.95 -40.49
C ARG A 737 -9.94 -3.58 -40.16
N LEU A 738 -10.12 -3.31 -38.87
CA LEU A 738 -10.46 -1.99 -38.34
C LEU A 738 -9.30 -1.45 -37.52
N VAL A 739 -8.77 -0.30 -37.92
CA VAL A 739 -7.62 0.33 -37.29
C VAL A 739 -7.99 1.69 -36.71
N LEU A 740 -7.56 1.95 -35.49
CA LEU A 740 -7.70 3.23 -34.81
C LEU A 740 -6.35 3.90 -34.67
N ASP A 741 -6.17 5.07 -35.26
CA ASP A 741 -5.01 5.92 -35.01
C ASP A 741 -5.32 6.90 -33.88
N GLU A 742 -4.37 7.09 -32.97
CA GLU A 742 -4.58 7.80 -31.71
C GLU A 742 -5.76 7.21 -30.91
N ALA A 743 -5.69 5.90 -30.62
CA ALA A 743 -6.77 5.15 -29.97
C ALA A 743 -7.26 5.74 -28.63
N GLN A 744 -6.54 6.68 -28.00
CA GLN A 744 -7.04 7.47 -26.87
C GLN A 744 -8.31 8.26 -27.18
N PHE A 745 -8.69 8.48 -28.44
CA PHE A 745 -9.98 9.06 -28.81
C PHE A 745 -11.19 8.21 -28.37
N ILE A 746 -11.00 6.90 -28.12
CA ILE A 746 -12.03 6.01 -27.56
C ILE A 746 -11.85 5.71 -26.07
N LYS A 747 -11.09 6.54 -25.34
CA LYS A 747 -10.77 6.30 -23.92
C LYS A 747 -11.97 6.21 -22.98
N ASN A 748 -13.09 6.82 -23.35
CA ASN A 748 -14.34 6.72 -22.60
C ASN A 748 -15.30 5.71 -23.27
N PRO A 749 -15.57 4.55 -22.66
CA PRO A 749 -16.46 3.56 -23.22
C PRO A 749 -17.90 4.02 -23.45
N ALA A 750 -18.38 4.97 -22.64
CA ALA A 750 -19.75 5.48 -22.73
C ALA A 750 -19.91 6.54 -23.83
N ALA A 751 -18.83 6.99 -24.47
CA ALA A 751 -18.91 7.99 -25.52
C ALA A 751 -19.57 7.39 -26.78
N LYS A 752 -20.50 8.13 -27.41
CA LYS A 752 -21.17 7.70 -28.65
C LYS A 752 -20.17 7.28 -29.74
N GLN A 753 -19.08 8.02 -29.88
CA GLN A 753 -18.00 7.69 -30.82
C GLN A 753 -17.37 6.32 -30.51
N ALA A 754 -17.08 6.02 -29.24
CA ALA A 754 -16.48 4.75 -28.84
C ALA A 754 -17.45 3.56 -29.01
N GLN A 755 -18.75 3.79 -28.81
CA GLN A 755 -19.81 2.80 -29.07
C GLN A 755 -19.99 2.56 -30.58
N ALA A 756 -20.04 3.62 -31.38
CA ALA A 756 -20.19 3.53 -32.82
C ALA A 756 -19.03 2.76 -33.46
N VAL A 757 -17.79 3.10 -33.10
CA VAL A 757 -16.58 2.41 -33.58
C VAL A 757 -16.58 0.92 -33.20
N ARG A 758 -16.96 0.58 -31.96
CA ARG A 758 -17.05 -0.83 -31.51
C ARG A 758 -18.11 -1.65 -32.23
N SER A 759 -19.19 -1.01 -32.71
CA SER A 759 -20.26 -1.69 -33.43
C SER A 759 -19.89 -2.11 -34.85
N ILE A 760 -18.82 -1.54 -35.42
CA ILE A 760 -18.36 -1.85 -36.77
C ILE A 760 -17.83 -3.29 -36.81
N ARG A 761 -18.33 -4.06 -37.78
CA ARG A 761 -17.94 -5.47 -37.98
C ARG A 761 -16.60 -5.56 -38.68
N ALA A 762 -15.60 -6.10 -37.99
CA ALA A 762 -14.28 -6.35 -38.55
C ALA A 762 -13.73 -7.68 -38.04
N ARG A 763 -12.97 -8.39 -38.88
CA ARG A 763 -12.32 -9.66 -38.51
C ARG A 763 -11.13 -9.44 -37.59
N SER A 764 -10.36 -8.39 -37.85
CA SER A 764 -9.18 -7.99 -37.07
C SER A 764 -9.29 -6.55 -36.60
N ARG A 765 -8.70 -6.24 -35.45
CA ARG A 765 -8.72 -4.92 -34.83
C ARG A 765 -7.34 -4.50 -34.35
N ILE A 766 -6.92 -3.31 -34.75
CA ILE A 766 -5.62 -2.75 -34.37
C ILE A 766 -5.83 -1.35 -33.76
N ALA A 767 -5.16 -1.10 -32.65
CA ALA A 767 -5.07 0.22 -32.03
C ALA A 767 -3.64 0.73 -32.16
N LEU A 768 -3.47 1.95 -32.68
CA LEU A 768 -2.21 2.67 -32.75
C LEU A 768 -2.29 3.83 -31.75
N THR A 769 -1.34 3.91 -30.82
CA THR A 769 -1.29 5.02 -29.85
C THR A 769 0.14 5.20 -29.34
N GLY A 770 0.52 6.42 -28.92
CA GLY A 770 1.77 6.62 -28.18
C GLY A 770 1.63 6.37 -26.67
N THR A 771 0.41 6.45 -26.16
CA THR A 771 0.09 6.46 -24.72
C THR A 771 -1.18 5.64 -24.47
N PRO A 772 -1.06 4.30 -24.33
CA PRO A 772 -2.23 3.44 -24.13
C PRO A 772 -2.92 3.66 -22.77
N VAL A 773 -2.23 4.31 -21.83
CA VAL A 773 -2.77 4.79 -20.55
C VAL A 773 -2.27 6.21 -20.35
N GLU A 774 -3.16 7.19 -20.27
CA GLU A 774 -2.80 8.57 -19.93
C GLU A 774 -3.04 8.82 -18.44
N ASN A 775 -4.26 8.59 -17.96
CA ASN A 775 -4.67 9.03 -16.62
C ASN A 775 -5.33 7.95 -15.77
N ARG A 776 -6.05 7.00 -16.40
CA ARG A 776 -6.87 6.01 -15.69
C ARG A 776 -6.83 4.65 -16.38
N LEU A 777 -6.86 3.57 -15.61
CA LEU A 777 -6.91 2.19 -16.10
C LEU A 777 -8.20 1.86 -16.86
N SER A 778 -9.27 2.65 -16.68
CA SER A 778 -10.47 2.55 -17.52
C SER A 778 -10.20 2.83 -19.01
N GLU A 779 -9.17 3.62 -19.32
CA GLU A 779 -8.77 3.93 -20.69
C GLU A 779 -8.18 2.69 -21.36
N LEU A 780 -7.30 1.96 -20.66
CA LEU A 780 -6.77 0.66 -21.09
C LEU A 780 -7.89 -0.35 -21.30
N TRP A 781 -8.83 -0.44 -20.35
CA TRP A 781 -9.97 -1.33 -20.49
C TRP A 781 -10.77 -1.02 -21.76
N SER A 782 -10.99 0.26 -22.06
CA SER A 782 -11.71 0.68 -23.27
C SER A 782 -11.02 0.23 -24.55
N ILE A 783 -9.68 0.37 -24.62
CA ILE A 783 -8.87 -0.06 -25.77
C ILE A 783 -8.88 -1.58 -25.87
N MET A 784 -8.68 -2.29 -24.75
CA MET A 784 -8.66 -3.75 -24.73
C MET A 784 -10.00 -4.37 -25.10
N ASP A 785 -11.12 -3.75 -24.68
CA ASP A 785 -12.46 -4.17 -25.06
C ASP A 785 -12.77 -3.88 -26.54
N PHE A 786 -12.18 -2.83 -27.12
CA PHE A 786 -12.21 -2.66 -28.58
C PHE A 786 -11.44 -3.77 -29.29
N LEU A 787 -10.22 -4.09 -28.85
CA LEU A 787 -9.37 -5.10 -29.49
C LEU A 787 -9.95 -6.51 -29.37
N ASN A 788 -10.27 -6.90 -28.14
CA ASN A 788 -10.70 -8.24 -27.74
C ASN A 788 -11.93 -8.12 -26.83
N PRO A 789 -13.14 -7.94 -27.41
CA PRO A 789 -14.36 -7.72 -26.64
C PRO A 789 -14.60 -8.77 -25.56
N GLY A 790 -14.92 -8.34 -24.34
CA GLY A 790 -15.21 -9.23 -23.21
C GLY A 790 -14.00 -9.89 -22.55
N TYR A 791 -12.78 -9.76 -23.09
CA TYR A 791 -11.56 -10.38 -22.54
C TYR A 791 -11.26 -9.96 -21.09
N LEU A 792 -11.41 -8.67 -20.77
CA LEU A 792 -11.22 -8.16 -19.41
C LEU A 792 -12.50 -8.16 -18.56
N GLY A 793 -13.57 -8.78 -19.06
CA GLY A 793 -14.89 -8.78 -18.42
C GLY A 793 -15.58 -7.40 -18.45
N SER A 794 -16.62 -7.26 -17.64
CA SER A 794 -17.43 -6.03 -17.60
C SER A 794 -16.65 -4.83 -17.01
N PRO A 795 -16.97 -3.58 -17.39
CA PRO A 795 -16.27 -2.42 -16.87
C PRO A 795 -16.40 -2.27 -15.35
N GLY A 796 -17.53 -2.67 -14.77
CA GLY A 796 -17.73 -2.70 -13.31
C GLY A 796 -16.87 -3.75 -12.62
N GLY A 797 -16.78 -4.96 -13.19
CA GLY A 797 -15.92 -6.03 -12.68
C GLY A 797 -14.44 -5.66 -12.75
N PHE A 798 -14.00 -5.12 -13.89
CA PHE A 798 -12.63 -4.62 -14.07
C PHE A 798 -12.29 -3.51 -13.07
N ARG A 799 -13.21 -2.57 -12.83
CA ARG A 799 -13.02 -1.48 -11.87
C ARG A 799 -12.82 -2.01 -10.44
N LYS A 800 -13.66 -2.95 -10.01
CA LYS A 800 -13.57 -3.56 -8.67
C LYS A 800 -12.30 -4.39 -8.50
N LYS A 801 -11.93 -5.16 -9.53
CA LYS A 801 -10.82 -6.13 -9.47
C LYS A 801 -9.44 -5.50 -9.66
N PHE A 802 -9.31 -4.50 -10.53
CA PHE A 802 -8.01 -3.91 -10.90
C PHE A 802 -7.95 -2.42 -10.66
N ALA A 803 -8.90 -1.63 -11.20
CA ALA A 803 -8.75 -0.18 -11.18
C ALA A 803 -8.70 0.42 -9.76
N VAL A 804 -9.63 0.03 -8.87
CA VAL A 804 -9.66 0.54 -7.50
C VAL A 804 -8.46 0.07 -6.67
N PRO A 805 -8.09 -1.24 -6.64
CA PRO A 805 -6.89 -1.69 -5.96
C PRO A 805 -5.61 -0.99 -6.41
N ILE A 806 -5.42 -0.82 -7.71
CA ILE A 806 -4.17 -0.25 -8.25
C ILE A 806 -4.14 1.28 -8.07
N GLU A 807 -5.22 1.99 -8.43
CA GLU A 807 -5.22 3.47 -8.41
C GLU A 807 -5.39 4.04 -7.00
N LYS A 808 -6.18 3.40 -6.13
CA LYS A 808 -6.49 3.91 -4.78
C LYS A 808 -5.62 3.29 -3.69
N TYR A 809 -5.42 1.98 -3.73
CA TYR A 809 -4.71 1.24 -2.67
C TYR A 809 -3.26 0.90 -3.04
N ARG A 810 -2.79 1.27 -4.24
CA ARG A 810 -1.44 1.02 -4.75
C ARG A 810 -1.01 -0.45 -4.63
N ASP A 811 -1.94 -1.36 -4.94
CA ASP A 811 -1.69 -2.80 -4.90
C ASP A 811 -0.80 -3.24 -6.08
N ASP A 812 0.49 -3.46 -5.79
CA ASP A 812 1.48 -3.88 -6.78
C ASP A 812 1.23 -5.29 -7.34
N ALA A 813 0.68 -6.21 -6.53
CA ALA A 813 0.36 -7.56 -6.99
C ALA A 813 -0.72 -7.52 -8.08
N LYS A 814 -1.76 -6.69 -7.88
CA LYS A 814 -2.80 -6.46 -8.90
C LYS A 814 -2.27 -5.76 -10.14
N SER A 815 -1.30 -4.85 -9.99
CA SER A 815 -0.63 -4.18 -11.10
C SER A 815 0.16 -5.17 -11.97
N VAL A 816 0.96 -6.04 -11.36
CA VAL A 816 1.69 -7.12 -12.05
C VAL A 816 0.71 -8.06 -12.74
N GLN A 817 -0.36 -8.47 -12.05
CA GLN A 817 -1.40 -9.34 -12.58
C GLN A 817 -2.04 -8.76 -13.86
N LEU A 818 -2.44 -7.48 -13.82
CA LEU A 818 -3.02 -6.80 -14.99
C LEU A 818 -2.02 -6.70 -16.15
N ARG A 819 -0.76 -6.37 -15.87
CA ARG A 819 0.29 -6.29 -16.89
C ARG A 819 0.46 -7.63 -17.60
N SER A 820 0.48 -8.74 -16.88
CA SER A 820 0.59 -10.07 -17.46
C SER A 820 -0.57 -10.41 -18.39
N LEU A 821 -1.80 -9.99 -18.05
CA LEU A 821 -2.99 -10.19 -18.90
C LEU A 821 -2.93 -9.38 -20.22
N VAL A 822 -2.43 -8.15 -20.19
CA VAL A 822 -2.46 -7.27 -21.38
C VAL A 822 -1.22 -7.37 -22.25
N ARG A 823 -0.08 -7.80 -21.69
CA ARG A 823 1.23 -7.84 -22.37
C ARG A 823 1.22 -8.56 -23.73
N PRO A 824 0.53 -9.70 -23.92
CA PRO A 824 0.49 -10.38 -25.23
C PRO A 824 -0.12 -9.53 -26.36
N PHE A 825 -1.01 -8.60 -26.01
CA PHE A 825 -1.77 -7.80 -26.97
C PHE A 825 -1.27 -6.36 -27.08
N VAL A 826 -0.24 -5.96 -26.30
CA VAL A 826 0.27 -4.59 -26.27
C VAL A 826 1.78 -4.59 -26.49
N LEU A 827 2.20 -4.13 -27.66
CA LEU A 827 3.61 -3.89 -27.97
C LEU A 827 3.95 -2.42 -27.71
N ARG A 828 4.75 -2.17 -26.67
CA ARG A 828 5.23 -0.82 -26.31
C ARG A 828 6.74 -0.75 -26.36
N ARG A 829 7.28 0.13 -27.20
CA ARG A 829 8.72 0.42 -27.31
C ARG A 829 8.97 1.91 -27.15
N LEU A 830 10.04 2.24 -26.43
CA LEU A 830 10.47 3.62 -26.19
C LEU A 830 11.66 3.96 -27.08
N LYS A 831 11.84 5.25 -27.39
CA LYS A 831 13.05 5.72 -28.11
C LYS A 831 14.35 5.42 -27.35
N SER A 832 14.27 5.31 -26.02
CA SER A 832 15.38 4.98 -25.12
C SER A 832 15.63 3.48 -24.98
N ASP A 833 14.83 2.61 -25.61
CA ASP A 833 15.03 1.16 -25.55
C ASP A 833 16.36 0.80 -26.25
N PRO A 834 17.29 0.07 -25.60
CA PRO A 834 18.57 -0.35 -26.21
C PRO A 834 18.40 -1.03 -27.58
N LYS A 835 17.29 -1.75 -27.80
CA LYS A 835 16.98 -2.42 -29.08
C LYS A 835 16.50 -1.45 -30.19
N VAL A 836 16.34 -0.17 -29.87
CA VAL A 836 15.88 0.94 -30.75
C VAL A 836 16.91 2.08 -30.80
N VAL A 837 17.61 2.36 -29.70
CA VAL A 837 18.55 3.49 -29.54
C VAL A 837 19.67 3.50 -30.58
N GLY A 838 20.17 2.34 -31.00
CA GLY A 838 21.21 2.26 -32.04
C GLY A 838 20.80 2.89 -33.38
N ASP A 839 19.49 3.04 -33.63
CA ASP A 839 18.93 3.54 -34.89
C ASP A 839 18.40 4.99 -34.80
N LEU A 840 18.51 5.68 -33.65
CA LEU A 840 17.98 7.04 -33.43
C LEU A 840 19.07 8.04 -32.98
N PRO A 841 19.06 9.29 -33.49
CA PRO A 841 19.94 10.34 -32.97
C PRO A 841 19.54 10.75 -31.53
N PRO A 842 20.49 11.28 -30.72
CA PRO A 842 20.19 11.70 -29.35
C PRO A 842 19.20 12.87 -29.32
N LYS A 843 18.23 12.82 -28.39
CA LYS A 843 17.27 13.92 -28.15
C LYS A 843 18.01 15.09 -27.49
N VAL A 844 17.95 16.26 -28.11
CA VAL A 844 18.39 17.53 -27.51
C VAL A 844 17.15 18.31 -27.07
N GLU A 845 17.02 18.59 -25.77
CA GLU A 845 15.94 19.41 -25.22
C GLU A 845 16.51 20.75 -24.74
N SER A 846 16.03 21.86 -25.30
CA SER A 846 16.38 23.22 -24.88
C SER A 846 15.13 23.90 -24.33
N ARG A 847 15.27 24.53 -23.15
CA ARG A 847 14.20 25.33 -22.52
C ARG A 847 14.52 26.80 -22.70
N GLU A 848 13.70 27.48 -23.50
CA GLU A 848 13.75 28.94 -23.63
C GLU A 848 12.66 29.56 -22.77
N TYR A 849 13.06 30.36 -21.79
CA TYR A 849 12.13 31.10 -20.93
C TYR A 849 11.88 32.47 -21.56
N CYS A 850 10.66 32.67 -22.08
CA CYS A 850 10.21 33.95 -22.59
C CYS A 850 9.55 34.77 -21.47
N TYR A 851 9.84 36.07 -21.42
CA TYR A 851 9.13 37.00 -20.54
C TYR A 851 7.82 37.44 -21.20
N LEU A 852 6.80 37.71 -20.38
CA LEU A 852 5.59 38.38 -20.86
C LEU A 852 5.92 39.80 -21.33
N THR A 853 5.27 40.25 -22.40
CA THR A 853 5.31 41.68 -22.75
C THR A 853 4.57 42.51 -21.70
N SER A 854 4.80 43.82 -21.66
CA SER A 854 4.09 44.71 -20.73
C SER A 854 2.57 44.64 -20.89
N GLU A 855 2.09 44.55 -22.13
CA GLU A 855 0.66 44.40 -22.45
C GLU A 855 0.10 43.06 -21.96
N GLN A 856 0.83 41.96 -22.19
CA GLN A 856 0.43 40.63 -21.69
C GLN A 856 0.43 40.59 -20.16
N ALA A 857 1.42 41.21 -19.49
CA ALA A 857 1.48 41.25 -18.03
C ALA A 857 0.30 42.00 -17.42
N GLU A 858 -0.08 43.14 -18.01
CA GLU A 858 -1.24 43.91 -17.57
C GLU A 858 -2.55 43.11 -17.77
N LEU A 859 -2.74 42.51 -18.95
CA LEU A 859 -3.91 41.67 -19.22
C LEU A 859 -3.98 40.46 -18.30
N TYR A 860 -2.83 39.86 -18.00
CA TYR A 860 -2.69 38.71 -17.11
C TYR A 860 -3.12 39.11 -15.70
N GLU A 861 -2.57 40.20 -15.14
CA GLU A 861 -2.90 40.68 -13.80
C GLU A 861 -4.39 41.02 -13.66
N GLN A 862 -4.97 41.73 -14.64
CA GLN A 862 -6.40 42.05 -14.65
C GLN A 862 -7.26 40.77 -14.68
N THR A 863 -6.87 39.77 -15.48
CA THR A 863 -7.59 38.50 -15.58
C THR A 863 -7.53 37.71 -14.28
N VAL A 864 -6.36 37.69 -13.60
CA VAL A 864 -6.19 37.03 -12.30
C VAL A 864 -7.02 37.71 -11.22
N LYS A 865 -6.95 39.05 -11.12
CA LYS A 865 -7.74 39.82 -10.13
C LYS A 865 -9.24 39.57 -10.28
N LYS A 866 -9.73 39.60 -11.52
CA LYS A 866 -11.13 39.30 -11.83
C LYS A 866 -11.51 37.86 -11.46
N MET A 867 -10.66 36.90 -11.80
CA MET A 867 -10.89 35.49 -11.46
C MET A 867 -11.01 35.29 -9.95
N LEU A 868 -10.09 35.85 -9.15
CA LEU A 868 -10.11 35.70 -7.69
C LEU A 868 -11.41 36.26 -7.09
N ALA A 869 -11.80 37.47 -7.51
CA ALA A 869 -13.06 38.08 -7.08
C ALA A 869 -14.29 37.22 -7.42
N ASP A 870 -14.35 36.68 -8.64
CA ASP A 870 -15.47 35.85 -9.10
C ASP A 870 -15.51 34.47 -8.40
N VAL A 871 -14.35 33.92 -8.03
CA VAL A 871 -14.18 32.63 -7.35
C VAL A 871 -14.57 32.71 -5.88
N ASP A 872 -14.26 33.81 -5.21
CA ASP A 872 -14.62 34.04 -3.80
C ASP A 872 -16.13 34.28 -3.64
N ALA A 873 -16.80 34.79 -4.67
CA ALA A 873 -18.24 35.05 -4.67
C ALA A 873 -19.11 33.83 -5.04
N THR A 874 -18.51 32.68 -5.36
CA THR A 874 -19.26 31.56 -5.97
C THR A 874 -18.85 30.19 -5.44
N GLU A 875 -19.84 29.32 -5.15
CA GLU A 875 -19.60 27.94 -4.72
C GLU A 875 -19.93 26.87 -5.79
N GLY A 876 -19.44 25.64 -5.55
CA GLY A 876 -19.82 24.45 -6.30
C GLY A 876 -19.35 24.39 -7.76
N ILE A 877 -20.24 23.93 -8.67
CA ILE A 877 -19.94 23.74 -10.11
C ILE A 877 -19.60 25.06 -10.82
N ARG A 878 -20.23 26.16 -10.42
CA ARG A 878 -20.01 27.47 -11.06
C ARG A 878 -18.60 27.99 -10.76
N ARG A 879 -18.07 27.77 -9.54
CA ARG A 879 -16.66 28.04 -9.18
C ARG A 879 -15.68 27.32 -10.09
N ARG A 880 -15.87 26.02 -10.31
CA ARG A 880 -15.02 25.21 -11.21
C ARG A 880 -15.06 25.72 -12.65
N GLY A 881 -16.23 26.17 -13.13
CA GLY A 881 -16.39 26.78 -14.45
C GLY A 881 -15.60 28.09 -14.61
N ILE A 882 -15.61 28.96 -13.59
CA ILE A 882 -14.87 30.23 -13.58
C ILE A 882 -13.36 29.98 -13.62
N VAL A 883 -12.86 29.06 -12.78
CA VAL A 883 -11.43 28.70 -12.75
C VAL A 883 -10.97 28.17 -14.11
N LEU A 884 -11.75 27.27 -14.73
CA LEU A 884 -11.39 26.69 -16.03
C LEU A 884 -11.37 27.77 -17.13
N SER A 885 -12.35 28.68 -17.15
CA SER A 885 -12.40 29.78 -18.12
C SER A 885 -11.24 30.76 -17.95
N ALA A 886 -10.86 31.06 -16.71
CA ALA A 886 -9.73 31.93 -16.41
C ALA A 886 -8.39 31.32 -16.85
N LEU A 887 -8.15 30.03 -16.57
CA LEU A 887 -6.94 29.33 -17.05
C LEU A 887 -6.82 29.35 -18.56
N VAL A 888 -7.92 29.19 -19.29
CA VAL A 888 -7.94 29.31 -20.76
C VAL A 888 -7.56 30.72 -21.21
N LYS A 889 -8.10 31.76 -20.57
CA LYS A 889 -7.74 33.16 -20.88
C LYS A 889 -6.27 33.46 -20.58
N LEU A 890 -5.77 33.05 -19.43
CA LEU A 890 -4.35 33.22 -19.08
C LEU A 890 -3.45 32.52 -20.10
N LYS A 891 -3.84 31.32 -20.53
CA LYS A 891 -3.11 30.59 -21.59
C LYS A 891 -3.15 31.32 -22.93
N GLN A 892 -4.27 31.96 -23.28
CA GLN A 892 -4.35 32.79 -24.48
C GLN A 892 -3.39 33.96 -24.38
N ILE A 893 -3.44 34.72 -23.28
CA ILE A 893 -2.56 35.88 -23.01
C ILE A 893 -1.08 35.49 -23.07
N CYS A 894 -0.69 34.38 -22.46
CA CYS A 894 0.71 33.92 -22.48
C CYS A 894 1.18 33.45 -23.87
N ASN A 895 0.26 33.01 -24.73
CA ASN A 895 0.60 32.53 -26.07
C ASN A 895 0.60 33.65 -27.12
N HIS A 896 -0.41 34.52 -27.11
CA HIS A 896 -0.55 35.64 -28.04
C HIS A 896 -1.50 36.73 -27.51
#